data_AF-A0A956UVA0-F1
#
_entry.id   AF-A0A956UVA0-F1
#
_cell.length_a   1.000
_cell.length_b   1.000
_cell.length_c   1.000
_cell.angle_alpha   90.00
_cell.angle_beta   90.00
_cell.angle_gamma   90.00
#
_symmetry.space_group_name_H-M   'P 1'
#
loop_
_entity.id
_entity.type
_entity.pdbx_description
1 polymer ?
#
loop_
_entity_poly.entity_id
_entity_poly.type
_entity_poly.pdbx_seq_one_letter_code
_entity_poly.pdbx_strand_id
1 'polypeptide(L)'
;MTLALYGKSRRRQLALITIGVFVALAAMAAGLSALTGTTPAQAAPTPFFSDSFGTSATNTVPAPWADSDGSGSYARVTSFSGAPSSHFLDLEESEYVTAPADSTGYEDISISFYCRGDSGNDNGDDLGVWYNAGSGWILVATYDTNGTSGSHCREDIWQAITVDLSGLAVVENNPSLQIGFSSSGHSGNNENVYVDEVVVRGEPLGPSGTITIIKDTSPNANDDFDFSTTGGLTPGTFQLDDNSGGSLPNTQTFTNVPVGAYTVTEGLAANHLLTGLSCTDPDGGTTTDLGTRTASIDLDDGETVVCTFVNTPKPTPGDADGDGVPDVDDKCSATPGTAGLLGCPTQADLLATLPNGTPNPNYTSEVCGEVNFQFVIDGSGSMEDDRGTLKTQINSFVTNWETDYGAGLAKFGGVVYSGENSATILPPSGYSYIQSGAGNDFNDSVQGLGTFSGRTPTSVGINTAAGNILNRLANRPDILFVFADGSPNEPSSLDNASPLGWYNAAAASINAADAARADNVSAVTGIANQFLVFSIFIGEGDTSGPFPDMNAWGNGVMQKIGAGTYYQTSVSGLEAALRNAIGCPPDAGELIVKKLVIGDDTGAPAFTGSVSGEANGWSLASGADTGAQYQETAAGTHTVTEDDPGPDWQLEGYTVVSSTTACLPNPTTFDSTGPSVDVNVPTDGSVVVCVYNSKVAPPTGTISGSKYQDLDGNGGNETTNPLSGWTFNLIDAGQNTV
;
A
#
# COMPACT_ATOMS: atom_id res chain seq x y z
N MET A 1 -18.82 52.46 16.09
CA MET A 1 -18.20 51.44 16.96
C MET A 1 -18.23 50.15 16.17
N THR A 2 -17.31 49.87 15.24
CA THR A 2 -15.84 49.89 15.28
C THR A 2 -15.25 48.66 15.98
N LEU A 3 -14.53 47.86 15.18
CA LEU A 3 -13.38 47.00 15.49
C LEU A 3 -13.55 45.54 15.97
N ALA A 4 -12.73 44.67 15.33
CA ALA A 4 -12.26 43.32 15.71
C ALA A 4 -13.26 42.17 15.46
N LEU A 5 -13.05 41.14 14.62
CA LEU A 5 -11.84 40.45 14.19
C LEU A 5 -12.04 39.85 12.77
N TYR A 6 -11.23 40.28 11.80
CA TYR A 6 -10.89 39.51 10.61
C TYR A 6 -9.44 39.85 10.27
N GLY A 7 -8.50 39.04 10.75
CA GLY A 7 -7.08 39.38 10.71
C GLY A 7 -6.18 38.27 11.22
N LYS A 8 -6.12 37.15 10.49
CA LYS A 8 -5.05 36.15 10.62
C LYS A 8 -5.05 35.23 9.40
N SER A 9 -4.35 35.62 8.33
CA SER A 9 -3.75 34.64 7.39
C SER A 9 -2.87 35.25 6.28
N ARG A 10 -2.89 36.57 6.02
CA ARG A 10 -2.03 37.19 4.99
C ARG A 10 -0.87 38.05 5.51
N ARG A 11 -0.17 37.60 6.56
CA ARG A 11 1.09 38.22 7.01
C ARG A 11 2.26 37.24 7.20
N ARG A 12 2.14 35.98 6.78
CA ARG A 12 3.25 35.01 6.84
C ARG A 12 3.86 34.62 5.49
N GLN A 13 3.27 35.03 4.36
CA GLN A 13 3.87 34.78 3.03
C GLN A 13 4.56 36.00 2.40
N LEU A 14 4.37 37.22 2.94
CA LEU A 14 5.09 38.41 2.46
C LEU A 14 6.29 38.81 3.36
N ALA A 15 6.52 38.10 4.46
CA ALA A 15 7.69 38.27 5.32
C ALA A 15 8.85 37.32 4.94
N LEU A 16 8.61 36.30 4.10
CA LEU A 16 9.66 35.38 3.64
C LEU A 16 10.41 35.87 2.39
N ILE A 17 9.84 36.80 1.61
CA ILE A 17 10.53 37.34 0.42
C ILE A 17 11.43 38.54 0.77
N THR A 18 11.14 39.27 1.85
CA THR A 18 11.96 40.42 2.27
C THR A 18 13.15 40.04 3.17
N ILE A 19 13.14 38.85 3.79
CA ILE A 19 14.29 38.35 4.57
C ILE A 19 15.29 37.62 3.65
N GLY A 20 14.84 36.99 2.56
CA GLY A 20 15.73 36.38 1.56
C GLY A 20 16.56 37.40 0.76
N VAL A 21 16.04 38.61 0.52
CA VAL A 21 16.77 39.65 -0.22
C VAL A 21 17.77 40.41 0.67
N PHE A 22 17.54 40.52 1.98
CA PHE A 22 18.49 41.18 2.89
C PHE A 22 19.67 40.28 3.30
N VAL A 23 19.49 38.95 3.33
CA VAL A 23 20.61 38.01 3.57
C VAL A 23 21.50 37.87 2.33
N ALA A 24 20.94 37.94 1.13
CA ALA A 24 21.73 37.99 -0.11
C ALA A 24 22.50 39.31 -0.28
N LEU A 25 21.93 40.46 0.13
CA LEU A 25 22.64 41.75 0.06
C LEU A 25 23.69 41.93 1.16
N ALA A 26 23.51 41.31 2.34
CA ALA A 26 24.52 41.29 3.39
C ALA A 26 25.70 40.35 3.06
N ALA A 27 25.44 39.23 2.38
CA ALA A 27 26.48 38.36 1.84
C ALA A 27 27.26 39.02 0.68
N MET A 28 26.59 39.82 -0.17
CA MET A 28 27.26 40.64 -1.19
C MET A 28 28.01 41.85 -0.60
N ALA A 29 27.59 42.40 0.54
CA ALA A 29 28.30 43.50 1.21
C ALA A 29 29.52 43.02 2.03
N ALA A 30 29.46 41.82 2.62
CA ALA A 30 30.62 41.18 3.24
C ALA A 30 31.63 40.65 2.20
N GLY A 31 31.17 40.28 1.00
CA GLY A 31 32.02 39.92 -0.14
C GLY A 31 32.70 41.12 -0.82
N LEU A 32 32.18 42.35 -0.65
CA LEU A 32 32.76 43.54 -1.31
C LEU A 32 33.75 44.33 -0.43
N SER A 33 33.83 44.06 0.87
CA SER A 33 34.89 44.62 1.74
C SER A 33 36.18 43.79 1.76
N ALA A 34 36.20 42.61 1.13
CA ALA A 34 37.43 41.83 0.90
C ALA A 34 38.17 42.22 -0.41
N LEU A 35 37.54 43.02 -1.28
CA LEU A 35 38.13 43.49 -2.55
C LEU A 35 39.05 44.72 -2.42
N THR A 36 39.38 45.13 -1.19
CA THR A 36 40.49 46.06 -0.92
C THR A 36 41.56 45.45 -0.03
N GLY A 37 41.53 44.12 0.18
CA GLY A 37 42.75 43.41 0.50
C GLY A 37 43.68 43.62 -0.68
N THR A 38 44.75 44.38 -0.47
CA THR A 38 45.91 44.26 -1.35
C THR A 38 46.16 42.77 -1.45
N THR A 39 46.03 42.19 -2.65
CA THR A 39 46.61 40.89 -2.92
C THR A 39 48.01 40.95 -2.30
N PRO A 40 48.41 39.97 -1.47
CA PRO A 40 49.83 39.83 -1.19
C PRO A 40 50.48 39.93 -2.56
N ALA A 41 51.39 40.88 -2.76
CA ALA A 41 52.08 40.98 -4.02
C ALA A 41 52.55 39.55 -4.30
N GLN A 42 51.98 38.92 -5.33
CA GLN A 42 52.42 37.59 -5.76
C GLN A 42 53.94 37.71 -5.77
N ALA A 43 54.61 36.82 -5.05
CA ALA A 43 56.07 36.83 -5.10
C ALA A 43 56.43 36.86 -6.59
N ALA A 44 57.47 37.60 -6.94
CA ALA A 44 57.86 37.67 -8.34
C ALA A 44 58.60 36.37 -8.65
N PRO A 45 58.38 35.73 -9.82
CA PRO A 45 58.98 34.44 -10.12
C PRO A 45 60.51 34.55 -10.01
N THR A 46 61.06 33.84 -9.04
CA THR A 46 62.49 33.93 -8.72
C THR A 46 63.28 32.90 -9.53
N PRO A 47 64.40 33.29 -10.15
CA PRO A 47 65.23 32.34 -10.88
C PRO A 47 65.96 31.43 -9.89
N PHE A 48 65.83 30.12 -10.05
CA PHE A 48 66.59 29.11 -9.28
C PHE A 48 67.60 28.35 -10.15
N PHE A 49 67.51 28.49 -11.48
CA PHE A 49 68.53 28.05 -12.44
C PHE A 49 68.74 29.14 -13.49
N SER A 50 69.99 29.42 -13.87
CA SER A 50 70.31 30.31 -14.98
C SER A 50 71.67 29.97 -15.60
N ASP A 51 71.77 29.98 -16.93
CA ASP A 51 73.02 29.76 -17.65
C ASP A 51 73.05 30.53 -18.98
N SER A 52 74.20 31.17 -19.26
CA SER A 52 74.50 31.90 -20.50
C SER A 52 75.65 31.27 -21.28
N PHE A 53 75.95 29.98 -21.03
CA PHE A 53 76.95 29.16 -21.73
C PHE A 53 78.40 29.68 -21.69
N GLY A 54 78.70 30.64 -20.81
CA GLY A 54 80.07 31.04 -20.45
C GLY A 54 80.64 32.19 -21.29
N THR A 55 81.98 32.24 -21.39
CA THR A 55 82.73 33.38 -21.98
C THR A 55 83.76 32.97 -23.04
N SER A 56 83.76 31.71 -23.46
CA SER A 56 84.66 31.20 -24.50
C SER A 56 84.00 30.08 -25.30
N ALA A 57 84.23 30.05 -26.62
CA ALA A 57 83.78 28.96 -27.48
C ALA A 57 84.50 27.65 -27.13
N THR A 58 83.76 26.55 -27.09
CA THR A 58 84.25 25.21 -26.74
C THR A 58 83.63 24.18 -27.67
N ASN A 59 84.39 23.16 -28.07
CA ASN A 59 83.90 22.04 -28.87
C ASN A 59 83.11 21.01 -28.02
N THR A 60 82.50 21.43 -26.91
CA THR A 60 81.68 20.61 -26.02
C THR A 60 80.80 21.56 -25.21
N VAL A 61 79.64 21.11 -24.74
CA VAL A 61 78.85 21.87 -23.77
C VAL A 61 79.48 21.79 -22.36
N PRO A 62 79.66 22.93 -21.66
CA PRO A 62 80.19 22.93 -20.30
C PRO A 62 79.12 22.50 -19.29
N ALA A 63 79.57 21.97 -18.14
CA ALA A 63 78.69 21.73 -17.00
C ALA A 63 77.98 23.04 -16.56
N PRO A 64 76.71 22.98 -16.12
CA PRO A 64 75.94 21.81 -15.72
C PRO A 64 75.27 21.04 -16.87
N TRP A 65 75.42 21.47 -18.12
CA TRP A 65 74.85 20.79 -19.27
C TRP A 65 75.62 19.51 -19.61
N ALA A 66 74.88 18.47 -19.96
CA ALA A 66 75.39 17.19 -20.43
C ALA A 66 74.80 16.88 -21.81
N ASP A 67 75.70 16.59 -22.74
CA ASP A 67 75.40 16.06 -24.08
C ASP A 67 75.09 14.56 -23.98
N SER A 68 73.99 14.13 -24.58
CA SER A 68 73.44 12.78 -24.43
C SER A 68 74.27 11.67 -25.08
N ASP A 69 75.02 11.99 -26.14
CA ASP A 69 75.85 11.03 -26.87
C ASP A 69 77.34 11.09 -26.45
N GLY A 70 77.72 12.17 -25.75
CA GLY A 70 79.07 12.43 -25.23
C GLY A 70 80.14 12.64 -26.31
N SER A 71 79.74 12.86 -27.56
CA SER A 71 80.63 12.95 -28.71
C SER A 71 81.27 14.33 -28.86
N GLY A 72 80.63 15.38 -28.32
CA GLY A 72 81.08 16.78 -28.42
C GLY A 72 81.18 17.30 -29.86
N SER A 73 80.70 16.57 -30.85
CA SER A 73 80.90 16.94 -32.26
C SER A 73 79.81 17.85 -32.79
N TYR A 74 78.60 17.79 -32.20
CA TYR A 74 77.40 18.43 -32.73
C TYR A 74 76.64 19.26 -31.67
N ALA A 75 77.01 19.20 -30.40
CA ALA A 75 76.56 20.13 -29.35
C ALA A 75 77.76 20.88 -28.77
N ARG A 76 77.81 22.20 -28.96
CA ARG A 76 78.99 23.03 -28.60
C ARG A 76 78.61 24.43 -28.15
N VAL A 77 79.60 25.19 -27.70
CA VAL A 77 79.45 26.61 -27.39
C VAL A 77 80.17 27.43 -28.46
N THR A 78 79.47 28.37 -29.09
CA THR A 78 80.03 29.24 -30.13
C THR A 78 79.75 30.71 -29.83
N SER A 79 80.19 31.61 -30.71
CA SER A 79 79.96 33.05 -30.58
C SER A 79 79.90 33.74 -31.94
N PHE A 80 78.95 34.64 -32.12
CA PHE A 80 78.96 35.64 -33.19
C PHE A 80 78.34 36.95 -32.70
N SER A 81 78.56 38.05 -33.42
CA SER A 81 78.02 39.36 -33.05
C SER A 81 76.50 39.39 -33.13
N GLY A 82 75.83 39.90 -32.09
CA GLY A 82 74.38 40.09 -32.07
C GLY A 82 73.59 39.07 -31.25
N ALA A 83 74.27 38.17 -30.53
CA ALA A 83 73.64 37.31 -29.53
C ALA A 83 73.31 38.04 -28.21
N PRO A 84 72.33 37.55 -27.43
CA PRO A 84 71.98 38.10 -26.11
C PRO A 84 73.17 38.14 -25.16
N SER A 85 73.97 37.07 -25.16
CA SER A 85 75.19 36.94 -24.38
C SER A 85 76.42 36.79 -25.29
N SER A 86 77.61 36.66 -24.66
CA SER A 86 78.87 36.55 -25.42
C SER A 86 79.03 35.22 -26.16
N HIS A 87 78.39 34.16 -25.66
CA HIS A 87 78.54 32.79 -26.11
C HIS A 87 77.23 32.04 -25.90
N PHE A 88 76.89 31.12 -26.78
CA PHE A 88 75.61 30.43 -26.71
C PHE A 88 75.76 29.00 -27.17
N LEU A 89 74.77 28.19 -26.79
CA LEU A 89 74.66 26.81 -27.21
C LEU A 89 74.35 26.75 -28.70
N ASP A 90 75.03 25.84 -29.38
CA ASP A 90 74.90 25.53 -30.79
C ASP A 90 74.64 24.03 -30.91
N LEU A 91 73.45 23.68 -31.41
CA LEU A 91 72.98 22.30 -31.59
C LEU A 91 72.86 21.98 -33.08
N GLU A 92 73.56 20.94 -33.51
CA GLU A 92 73.56 20.36 -34.86
C GLU A 92 72.92 18.97 -34.87
N GLU A 93 72.66 18.40 -36.07
CA GLU A 93 72.43 16.98 -36.36
C GLU A 93 71.62 16.14 -35.33
N SER A 94 70.47 16.64 -34.87
CA SER A 94 69.58 15.93 -33.94
C SER A 94 70.14 15.66 -32.54
N GLU A 95 70.91 16.61 -32.01
CA GLU A 95 71.51 16.52 -30.69
C GLU A 95 70.57 16.80 -29.52
N TYR A 96 70.97 16.32 -28.35
CA TYR A 96 70.23 16.50 -27.12
C TYR A 96 71.12 16.86 -25.93
N VAL A 97 70.81 18.00 -25.30
CA VAL A 97 71.52 18.46 -24.09
C VAL A 97 70.57 18.63 -22.92
N THR A 98 71.08 18.36 -21.72
CA THR A 98 70.27 18.32 -20.50
C THR A 98 70.99 18.96 -19.32
N ALA A 99 70.26 19.57 -18.40
CA ALA A 99 70.80 20.12 -17.16
C ALA A 99 69.85 19.86 -15.97
N PRO A 100 70.37 19.66 -14.75
CA PRO A 100 69.55 19.64 -13.54
C PRO A 100 68.99 21.04 -13.24
N ALA A 101 67.73 21.10 -12.83
CA ALA A 101 67.02 22.31 -12.44
C ALA A 101 66.16 22.03 -11.19
N ASP A 102 66.83 21.73 -10.07
CA ASP A 102 66.20 21.44 -8.77
C ASP A 102 65.16 22.51 -8.39
N SER A 103 63.88 22.13 -8.40
CA SER A 103 62.76 23.02 -8.06
C SER A 103 62.32 22.90 -6.60
N THR A 104 63.13 22.31 -5.72
CA THR A 104 62.81 22.19 -4.29
C THR A 104 62.50 23.56 -3.69
N GLY A 105 61.34 23.67 -3.03
CA GLY A 105 60.84 24.91 -2.45
C GLY A 105 60.25 25.89 -3.45
N TYR A 106 59.94 25.47 -4.68
CA TYR A 106 59.30 26.30 -5.70
C TYR A 106 58.04 25.66 -6.30
N GLU A 107 57.04 26.49 -6.62
CA GLU A 107 55.84 26.19 -7.41
C GLU A 107 55.75 27.13 -8.64
N ASP A 108 54.75 26.95 -9.52
CA ASP A 108 54.55 27.78 -10.72
C ASP A 108 55.80 27.91 -11.61
N ILE A 109 56.35 26.76 -11.99
CA ILE A 109 57.64 26.68 -12.69
C ILE A 109 57.53 27.16 -14.14
N SER A 110 58.52 27.92 -14.63
CA SER A 110 58.64 28.30 -16.04
C SER A 110 60.08 28.30 -16.53
N ILE A 111 60.28 28.00 -17.82
CA ILE A 111 61.59 28.00 -18.49
C ILE A 111 61.61 29.15 -19.50
N SER A 112 62.51 30.11 -19.34
CA SER A 112 62.78 31.16 -20.30
C SER A 112 64.13 30.96 -20.98
N PHE A 113 64.22 31.25 -22.27
CA PHE A 113 65.48 31.20 -23.03
C PHE A 113 65.37 32.09 -24.28
N TYR A 114 66.51 32.39 -24.89
CA TYR A 114 66.57 32.95 -26.23
C TYR A 114 66.90 31.88 -27.24
N CYS A 115 66.27 31.91 -28.41
CA CYS A 115 66.64 31.01 -29.51
C CYS A 115 66.73 31.71 -30.86
N ARG A 116 67.47 31.07 -31.78
CA ARG A 116 67.66 31.51 -33.16
C ARG A 116 68.03 30.30 -34.03
N GLY A 117 67.45 30.15 -35.21
CA GLY A 117 67.87 29.17 -36.22
C GLY A 117 69.02 29.69 -37.09
N ASP A 118 69.63 28.82 -37.89
CA ASP A 118 70.51 29.21 -38.98
C ASP A 118 69.73 29.33 -40.30
N SER A 119 70.32 30.04 -41.25
CA SER A 119 69.85 30.20 -42.62
C SER A 119 69.83 28.93 -43.46
N GLY A 120 70.48 27.86 -42.99
CA GLY A 120 70.41 26.54 -43.61
C GLY A 120 69.17 25.75 -43.23
N ASN A 121 68.45 26.13 -42.15
CA ASN A 121 67.38 25.31 -41.58
C ASN A 121 66.18 25.22 -42.54
N ASP A 122 65.70 23.99 -42.75
CA ASP A 122 64.62 23.63 -43.64
C ASP A 122 63.29 23.38 -42.89
N ASN A 123 62.20 23.23 -43.64
CA ASN A 123 60.90 22.91 -43.04
C ASN A 123 60.95 21.51 -42.40
N GLY A 124 60.76 21.45 -41.09
CA GLY A 124 60.89 20.23 -40.29
C GLY A 124 62.07 20.26 -39.33
N ASP A 125 62.90 21.31 -39.39
CA ASP A 125 63.95 21.56 -38.42
C ASP A 125 63.41 22.29 -37.19
N ASP A 126 63.51 21.62 -36.05
CA ASP A 126 62.84 22.01 -34.82
C ASP A 126 63.79 22.07 -33.62
N LEU A 127 63.50 22.99 -32.70
CA LEU A 127 64.00 23.02 -31.33
C LEU A 127 62.94 22.42 -30.39
N GLY A 128 63.27 21.30 -29.75
CA GLY A 128 62.45 20.72 -28.69
C GLY A 128 62.89 21.20 -27.30
N VAL A 129 61.92 21.50 -26.43
CA VAL A 129 62.13 21.82 -25.01
C VAL A 129 61.53 20.73 -24.16
N TRP A 130 62.31 20.20 -23.22
CA TRP A 130 61.98 18.99 -22.47
C TRP A 130 62.13 19.22 -20.96
N TYR A 131 61.36 18.47 -20.16
CA TYR A 131 61.64 18.26 -18.74
C TYR A 131 61.73 16.77 -18.40
N ASN A 132 62.37 16.45 -17.29
CA ASN A 132 62.30 15.15 -16.64
C ASN A 132 62.13 15.34 -15.13
N ALA A 133 61.06 14.79 -14.58
CA ALA A 133 60.69 14.90 -13.17
C ALA A 133 60.94 13.60 -12.37
N GLY A 134 61.78 12.70 -12.90
CA GLY A 134 62.11 11.40 -12.31
C GLY A 134 61.42 10.19 -12.97
N SER A 135 60.50 10.42 -13.92
CA SER A 135 59.77 9.36 -14.64
C SER A 135 60.17 9.23 -16.12
N GLY A 136 61.17 9.98 -16.57
CA GLY A 136 61.61 10.04 -17.97
C GLY A 136 61.41 11.41 -18.61
N TRP A 137 61.98 11.59 -19.80
CA TRP A 137 61.94 12.85 -20.54
C TRP A 137 60.62 13.07 -21.27
N ILE A 138 60.03 14.25 -21.09
CA ILE A 138 58.76 14.68 -21.68
C ILE A 138 59.00 15.94 -22.52
N LEU A 139 58.56 15.91 -23.78
CA LEU A 139 58.60 17.06 -24.69
C LEU A 139 57.47 18.02 -24.31
N VAL A 140 57.82 19.26 -24.01
CA VAL A 140 56.88 20.30 -23.55
C VAL A 140 56.49 21.22 -24.69
N ALA A 141 57.46 21.60 -25.51
CA ALA A 141 57.25 22.54 -26.60
C ALA A 141 58.21 22.26 -27.75
N THR A 142 57.76 22.55 -28.97
CA THR A 142 58.56 22.46 -30.18
C THR A 142 58.48 23.81 -30.90
N TYR A 143 59.62 24.32 -31.32
CA TYR A 143 59.76 25.59 -32.03
C TYR A 143 60.45 25.38 -33.36
N ASP A 144 59.76 25.71 -34.45
CA ASP A 144 60.29 25.66 -35.81
C ASP A 144 61.41 26.72 -35.99
N THR A 145 62.50 26.30 -36.62
CA THR A 145 63.74 27.06 -36.74
C THR A 145 63.94 27.75 -38.11
N ASN A 146 62.99 27.61 -39.04
CA ASN A 146 63.02 28.19 -40.40
C ASN A 146 62.02 29.38 -40.58
N GLY A 147 61.04 29.55 -39.69
CA GLY A 147 59.74 30.14 -40.05
C GLY A 147 59.62 31.67 -40.21
N THR A 148 58.98 32.11 -41.31
CA THR A 148 58.67 33.53 -41.61
C THR A 148 57.40 34.12 -40.92
N SER A 149 56.67 33.42 -40.05
CA SER A 149 55.67 34.02 -39.12
C SER A 149 55.06 33.05 -38.08
N GLY A 150 55.18 33.36 -36.77
CA GLY A 150 54.71 32.55 -35.62
C GLY A 150 55.74 32.52 -34.46
N SER A 151 55.48 31.80 -33.36
CA SER A 151 56.47 31.54 -32.30
C SER A 151 57.52 30.57 -32.81
N HIS A 152 58.59 31.10 -33.40
CA HIS A 152 59.68 30.38 -34.04
C HIS A 152 61.02 30.73 -33.36
N CYS A 153 62.07 30.04 -33.77
CA CYS A 153 63.46 30.45 -33.54
C CYS A 153 64.01 30.96 -34.89
N ARG A 154 63.69 32.19 -35.27
CA ARG A 154 63.98 32.74 -36.61
C ARG A 154 65.47 32.92 -36.87
N GLU A 155 65.86 32.83 -38.13
CA GLU A 155 67.26 33.04 -38.56
C GLU A 155 67.73 34.50 -38.45
N ASP A 156 66.84 35.50 -38.47
CA ASP A 156 67.19 36.93 -38.57
C ASP A 156 67.23 37.65 -37.21
N ILE A 157 66.67 37.04 -36.16
CA ILE A 157 66.56 37.66 -34.83
C ILE A 157 66.53 36.61 -33.71
N TRP A 158 67.21 36.91 -32.61
CA TRP A 158 67.06 36.14 -31.37
C TRP A 158 65.70 36.40 -30.72
N GLN A 159 64.96 35.34 -30.46
CA GLN A 159 63.61 35.41 -29.88
C GLN A 159 63.62 34.94 -28.45
N ALA A 160 63.06 35.76 -27.56
CA ALA A 160 62.81 35.36 -26.17
C ALA A 160 61.57 34.46 -26.12
N ILE A 161 61.73 33.27 -25.55
CA ILE A 161 60.71 32.26 -25.37
C ILE A 161 60.53 32.02 -23.87
N THR A 162 59.28 31.83 -23.45
CA THR A 162 58.94 31.32 -22.12
C THR A 162 58.00 30.13 -22.28
N VAL A 163 58.37 29.00 -21.68
CA VAL A 163 57.57 27.79 -21.56
C VAL A 163 57.02 27.76 -20.13
N ASP A 164 55.70 27.80 -20.02
CA ASP A 164 54.99 27.72 -18.75
C ASP A 164 54.77 26.26 -18.37
N LEU A 165 55.24 25.86 -17.19
CA LEU A 165 55.03 24.53 -16.61
C LEU A 165 54.11 24.59 -15.38
N SER A 166 53.51 25.75 -15.08
CA SER A 166 52.61 25.90 -13.94
C SER A 166 51.42 24.93 -14.01
N GLY A 167 51.01 24.41 -12.86
CA GLY A 167 49.92 23.42 -12.75
C GLY A 167 50.34 21.97 -13.05
N LEU A 168 51.62 21.72 -13.37
CA LEU A 168 52.19 20.38 -13.44
C LEU A 168 52.79 19.99 -12.07
N ALA A 169 51.96 19.45 -11.18
CA ALA A 169 52.37 19.08 -9.81
C ALA A 169 53.63 18.18 -9.73
N VAL A 170 53.97 17.45 -10.80
CA VAL A 170 55.17 16.60 -10.86
C VAL A 170 56.47 17.39 -10.97
N VAL A 171 56.45 18.64 -11.46
CA VAL A 171 57.67 19.48 -11.59
C VAL A 171 57.84 20.44 -10.42
N GLU A 172 56.81 20.62 -9.60
CA GLU A 172 56.81 21.51 -8.44
C GLU A 172 57.49 20.82 -7.25
N ASN A 173 58.26 21.58 -6.46
CA ASN A 173 58.99 21.10 -5.29
C ASN A 173 59.78 19.79 -5.53
N ASN A 174 60.46 19.67 -6.67
CA ASN A 174 61.05 18.41 -7.13
C ASN A 174 62.59 18.49 -7.22
N PRO A 175 63.33 17.80 -6.33
CA PRO A 175 64.80 17.80 -6.37
C PRO A 175 65.40 17.05 -7.56
N SER A 176 64.58 16.31 -8.29
CA SER A 176 64.99 15.52 -9.46
C SER A 176 64.62 16.18 -10.78
N LEU A 177 64.10 17.42 -10.76
CA LEU A 177 63.75 18.13 -11.99
C LEU A 177 65.00 18.38 -12.85
N GLN A 178 64.90 18.04 -14.13
CA GLN A 178 65.88 18.34 -15.16
C GLN A 178 65.19 19.01 -16.35
N ILE A 179 65.92 19.84 -17.08
CA ILE A 179 65.49 20.48 -18.33
C ILE A 179 66.39 20.05 -19.48
N GLY A 180 65.88 20.10 -20.71
CA GLY A 180 66.67 19.74 -21.88
C GLY A 180 66.22 20.44 -23.16
N PHE A 181 67.15 20.52 -24.11
CA PHE A 181 66.94 21.06 -25.44
C PHE A 181 67.38 20.03 -26.48
N SER A 182 66.59 19.85 -27.54
CA SER A 182 66.92 18.99 -28.68
C SER A 182 66.89 19.76 -29.98
N SER A 183 67.80 19.46 -30.90
CA SER A 183 67.58 19.73 -32.32
C SER A 183 66.93 18.49 -32.97
N SER A 184 66.12 18.64 -34.00
CA SER A 184 65.60 17.50 -34.80
C SER A 184 65.25 17.94 -36.21
N GLY A 185 65.32 17.03 -37.19
CA GLY A 185 65.01 17.34 -38.60
C GLY A 185 66.23 17.66 -39.44
N HIS A 186 67.27 18.22 -38.80
CA HIS A 186 68.52 18.64 -39.41
C HIS A 186 69.22 17.45 -40.11
N SER A 187 69.33 17.50 -41.44
CA SER A 187 69.84 16.44 -42.32
C SER A 187 70.93 16.90 -43.30
N GLY A 188 71.25 18.20 -43.31
CA GLY A 188 72.29 18.83 -44.10
C GLY A 188 73.36 19.54 -43.26
N ASN A 189 74.43 19.94 -43.94
CA ASN A 189 75.52 20.72 -43.35
C ASN A 189 75.12 22.21 -43.26
N ASN A 190 75.36 22.84 -42.10
CA ASN A 190 74.96 24.21 -41.74
C ASN A 190 73.47 24.38 -41.35
N GLU A 191 72.85 23.34 -40.81
CA GLU A 191 71.52 23.37 -40.20
C GLU A 191 71.68 23.34 -38.67
N ASN A 192 71.66 24.51 -38.05
CA ASN A 192 71.99 24.70 -36.63
C ASN A 192 70.86 25.41 -35.90
N VAL A 193 70.66 25.10 -34.63
CA VAL A 193 69.83 25.91 -33.74
C VAL A 193 70.62 26.38 -32.53
N TYR A 194 70.43 27.66 -32.23
CA TYR A 194 71.15 28.36 -31.18
C TYR A 194 70.22 28.63 -29.99
N VAL A 195 70.72 28.40 -28.77
CA VAL A 195 70.01 28.68 -27.51
C VAL A 195 70.91 29.49 -26.58
N ASP A 196 70.37 30.52 -25.96
CA ASP A 196 71.12 31.42 -25.06
C ASP A 196 70.27 31.82 -23.85
N GLU A 197 70.93 32.26 -22.78
CA GLU A 197 70.30 32.84 -21.57
C GLU A 197 69.12 32.01 -21.04
N VAL A 198 69.38 30.73 -20.76
CA VAL A 198 68.39 29.82 -20.19
C VAL A 198 68.19 30.17 -18.72
N VAL A 199 66.94 30.42 -18.31
CA VAL A 199 66.55 30.74 -16.94
C VAL A 199 65.33 29.94 -16.55
N VAL A 200 65.39 29.19 -15.45
CA VAL A 200 64.20 28.56 -14.85
C VAL A 200 63.78 29.35 -13.62
N ARG A 201 62.49 29.68 -13.56
CA ARG A 201 61.89 30.48 -12.49
C ARG A 201 60.78 29.69 -11.82
N GLY A 202 60.54 30.01 -10.54
CA GLY A 202 59.39 29.56 -9.79
C GLY A 202 59.07 30.52 -8.65
N GLU A 203 57.86 30.41 -8.13
CA GLU A 203 57.43 31.07 -6.91
C GLU A 203 57.89 30.28 -5.69
N PRO A 204 58.40 30.91 -4.62
CA PRO A 204 58.69 30.20 -3.38
C PRO A 204 57.42 29.50 -2.86
N LEU A 205 57.52 28.20 -2.58
CA LEU A 205 56.43 27.39 -2.05
C LEU A 205 55.88 28.07 -0.79
N GLY A 206 54.57 28.33 -0.76
CA GLY A 206 53.91 28.83 0.44
C GLY A 206 54.01 27.83 1.61
N PRO A 207 53.80 28.28 2.86
CA PRO A 207 53.69 27.38 4.00
C PRO A 207 52.56 26.37 3.74
N SER A 208 52.85 25.08 3.94
CA SER A 208 51.94 23.99 3.57
C SER A 208 52.10 22.75 4.44
N GLY A 209 51.04 21.93 4.52
CA GLY A 209 51.00 20.68 5.28
C GLY A 209 50.37 19.53 4.49
N THR A 210 50.01 18.45 5.20
CA THR A 210 49.42 17.23 4.66
C THR A 210 48.14 16.88 5.42
N ILE A 211 47.08 16.52 4.69
CA ILE A 211 45.82 16.01 5.28
C ILE A 211 45.59 14.58 4.80
N THR A 212 45.34 13.66 5.74
CA THR A 212 45.00 12.26 5.44
C THR A 212 43.65 11.90 6.04
N ILE A 213 42.75 11.38 5.21
CA ILE A 213 41.44 10.87 5.61
C ILE A 213 41.47 9.35 5.52
N ILE A 214 40.99 8.68 6.56
CA ILE A 214 40.93 7.22 6.68
C ILE A 214 39.49 6.82 6.95
N LYS A 215 39.01 5.82 6.21
CA LYS A 215 37.75 5.14 6.44
C LYS A 215 37.99 3.81 7.14
N ASP A 216 37.25 3.57 8.22
CA ASP A 216 37.27 2.32 8.98
C ASP A 216 35.82 1.85 9.22
N THR A 217 35.58 0.55 9.06
CA THR A 217 34.29 -0.09 9.33
C THR A 217 34.48 -1.25 10.31
N SER A 218 33.62 -1.31 11.33
CA SER A 218 33.70 -2.35 12.36
C SER A 218 32.40 -3.15 12.46
N PRO A 219 32.36 -4.44 12.05
CA PRO A 219 33.42 -5.17 11.34
C PRO A 219 33.68 -4.62 9.93
N ASN A 220 34.84 -4.95 9.34
CA ASN A 220 35.19 -4.53 7.99
C ASN A 220 34.10 -4.92 6.99
N ALA A 221 33.63 -3.93 6.23
CA ALA A 221 32.56 -4.03 5.26
C ALA A 221 33.03 -3.50 3.90
N ASN A 222 32.33 -3.88 2.84
CA ASN A 222 32.61 -3.47 1.47
C ASN A 222 31.67 -2.36 0.98
N ASP A 223 31.05 -1.61 1.91
CA ASP A 223 30.23 -0.46 1.59
C ASP A 223 31.09 0.75 1.22
N ASP A 224 30.66 1.52 0.22
CA ASP A 224 31.32 2.73 -0.23
C ASP A 224 30.80 3.94 0.56
N PHE A 225 31.69 4.83 0.98
CA PHE A 225 31.36 6.04 1.73
C PHE A 225 31.78 7.30 0.97
N ASP A 226 30.80 8.18 0.73
CA ASP A 226 31.03 9.46 0.09
C ASP A 226 31.66 10.46 1.07
N PHE A 227 32.65 11.21 0.61
CA PHE A 227 33.26 12.33 1.32
C PHE A 227 33.18 13.60 0.50
N SER A 228 33.00 14.73 1.19
CA SER A 228 33.02 16.07 0.60
C SER A 228 33.93 16.98 1.41
N THR A 229 34.63 17.89 0.73
CA THR A 229 35.59 18.80 1.36
C THR A 229 35.31 20.27 1.04
N THR A 230 35.76 21.16 1.92
CA THR A 230 35.87 22.61 1.64
C THR A 230 37.32 23.07 1.74
N GLY A 231 37.59 24.37 1.54
CA GLY A 231 38.94 24.94 1.62
C GLY A 231 39.80 24.76 0.37
N GLY A 232 39.27 24.18 -0.71
CA GLY A 232 40.00 24.05 -2.00
C GLY A 232 40.78 22.74 -2.17
N LEU A 233 40.59 21.76 -1.27
CA LEU A 233 41.15 20.42 -1.46
C LEU A 233 40.65 19.80 -2.77
N THR A 234 41.57 19.17 -3.50
CA THR A 234 41.29 18.49 -4.78
C THR A 234 41.75 17.03 -4.68
N PRO A 235 40.86 16.04 -4.88
CA PRO A 235 39.47 16.19 -5.29
C PRO A 235 38.54 16.74 -4.18
N GLY A 236 37.57 17.57 -4.55
CA GLY A 236 36.59 18.15 -3.62
C GLY A 236 35.53 17.16 -3.11
N THR A 237 35.42 16.00 -3.76
CA THR A 237 34.59 14.86 -3.39
C THR A 237 35.29 13.57 -3.78
N PHE A 238 35.21 12.55 -2.95
CA PHE A 238 35.83 11.24 -3.20
C PHE A 238 35.07 10.13 -2.46
N GLN A 239 35.37 8.87 -2.78
CA GLN A 239 34.80 7.70 -2.11
C GLN A 239 35.91 6.86 -1.50
N LEU A 240 35.68 6.35 -0.29
CA LEU A 240 36.55 5.38 0.38
C LEU A 240 35.73 4.16 0.78
N ASP A 241 36.36 2.99 0.79
CA ASP A 241 35.84 1.74 1.37
C ASP A 241 36.88 1.15 2.34
N ASP A 242 36.49 0.27 3.27
CA ASP A 242 37.42 -0.35 4.24
C ASP A 242 37.61 -1.85 3.96
N ASN A 243 37.61 -2.21 2.68
CA ASN A 243 37.86 -3.57 2.24
C ASN A 243 39.29 -3.70 1.67
N SER A 244 39.99 -4.79 1.98
CA SER A 244 41.40 -4.96 1.57
C SER A 244 41.56 -5.50 0.15
N GLY A 245 40.64 -5.20 -0.78
CA GLY A 245 40.65 -5.81 -2.13
C GLY A 245 39.67 -5.24 -3.15
N GLY A 246 38.97 -4.14 -2.84
CA GLY A 246 38.06 -3.42 -3.70
C GLY A 246 38.77 -2.45 -4.64
N SER A 247 37.99 -1.79 -5.49
CA SER A 247 38.49 -0.79 -6.43
C SER A 247 38.73 0.58 -5.79
N LEU A 248 38.19 0.83 -4.60
CA LEU A 248 38.38 2.07 -3.86
C LEU A 248 39.46 1.89 -2.78
N PRO A 249 40.21 2.95 -2.44
CA PRO A 249 41.15 2.93 -1.32
C PRO A 249 40.40 3.18 0.01
N ASN A 250 41.02 2.79 1.13
CA ASN A 250 40.55 3.16 2.47
C ASN A 250 41.11 4.48 2.98
N THR A 251 41.93 5.15 2.17
CA THR A 251 42.53 6.43 2.53
C THR A 251 42.60 7.40 1.34
N GLN A 252 42.44 8.68 1.64
CA GLN A 252 42.72 9.79 0.73
C GLN A 252 43.76 10.71 1.39
N THR A 253 44.87 10.98 0.69
CA THR A 253 45.91 11.91 1.15
C THR A 253 45.95 13.15 0.24
N PHE A 254 46.06 14.32 0.86
CA PHE A 254 46.27 15.61 0.21
C PHE A 254 47.63 16.14 0.66
N THR A 255 48.56 16.36 -0.28
CA THR A 255 49.92 16.87 -0.03
C THR A 255 50.07 18.30 -0.54
N ASN A 256 51.05 19.04 -0.02
CA ASN A 256 51.31 20.45 -0.37
C ASN A 256 50.04 21.31 -0.20
N VAL A 257 49.26 21.04 0.85
CA VAL A 257 48.04 21.78 1.14
C VAL A 257 48.42 23.08 1.80
N PRO A 258 48.05 24.26 1.25
CA PRO A 258 48.35 25.53 1.90
C PRO A 258 47.83 25.58 3.34
N VAL A 259 48.50 26.31 4.22
CA VAL A 259 47.99 26.50 5.59
C VAL A 259 46.61 27.15 5.58
N GLY A 260 45.74 26.72 6.49
CA GLY A 260 44.40 27.27 6.62
C GLY A 260 43.36 26.28 7.14
N ALA A 261 42.10 26.70 7.07
CA ALA A 261 40.97 25.93 7.60
C ALA A 261 40.28 25.10 6.50
N TYR A 262 40.09 23.83 6.79
CA TYR A 262 39.48 22.84 5.91
C TYR A 262 38.34 22.12 6.62
N THR A 263 37.37 21.60 5.87
CA THR A 263 36.40 20.67 6.42
C THR A 263 36.31 19.43 5.56
N VAL A 264 36.15 18.27 6.20
CA VAL A 264 35.86 16.99 5.55
C VAL A 264 34.61 16.40 6.19
N THR A 265 33.60 16.12 5.38
CA THR A 265 32.32 15.59 5.83
C THR A 265 32.02 14.26 5.14
N GLU A 266 31.73 13.22 5.94
CA GLU A 266 31.24 11.93 5.44
C GLU A 266 29.73 12.00 5.17
N GLY A 267 29.31 11.58 3.98
CA GLY A 267 27.91 11.46 3.58
C GLY A 267 27.15 10.39 4.37
N LEU A 268 25.82 10.40 4.27
CA LEU A 268 24.97 9.39 4.92
C LEU A 268 25.06 8.04 4.19
N ALA A 269 25.40 6.97 4.92
CA ALA A 269 25.36 5.60 4.42
C ALA A 269 24.10 4.87 4.93
N ALA A 270 23.37 4.18 4.03
CA ALA A 270 22.06 3.61 4.34
C ALA A 270 22.08 2.54 5.46
N ASN A 271 23.13 1.73 5.50
CA ASN A 271 23.24 0.56 6.38
C ASN A 271 24.23 0.75 7.54
N HIS A 272 24.79 1.95 7.71
CA HIS A 272 25.91 2.20 8.61
C HIS A 272 25.71 3.48 9.43
N LEU A 273 26.08 3.43 10.70
CA LEU A 273 26.13 4.59 11.59
C LEU A 273 27.59 5.03 11.75
N LEU A 274 27.86 6.34 11.66
CA LEU A 274 29.16 6.92 12.06
C LEU A 274 29.21 6.88 13.58
N THR A 275 30.08 6.04 14.13
CA THR A 275 30.21 5.80 15.58
C THR A 275 31.50 6.36 16.15
N GLY A 276 32.48 6.67 15.31
CA GLY A 276 33.72 7.32 15.71
C GLY A 276 34.22 8.30 14.65
N LEU A 277 34.76 9.42 15.11
CA LEU A 277 35.49 10.39 14.30
C LEU A 277 36.58 10.98 15.17
N SER A 278 37.83 10.81 14.76
CA SER A 278 38.99 11.30 15.50
C SER A 278 40.05 11.80 14.55
N CYS A 279 40.66 12.94 14.86
CA CYS A 279 41.80 13.46 14.12
C CYS A 279 43.05 13.50 15.01
N THR A 280 44.19 13.12 14.43
CA THR A 280 45.51 13.34 15.02
C THR A 280 46.08 14.59 14.39
N ASP A 281 46.31 15.60 15.23
CA ASP A 281 46.79 16.93 14.87
C ASP A 281 47.90 17.28 15.89
N PRO A 282 49.14 17.56 15.42
CA PRO A 282 50.27 17.96 16.26
C PRO A 282 50.06 19.10 17.25
N ASP A 283 49.26 20.13 16.93
CA ASP A 283 49.06 21.29 17.79
C ASP A 283 47.65 21.37 18.43
N GLY A 284 46.71 20.59 17.91
CA GLY A 284 45.37 20.39 18.42
C GLY A 284 44.35 21.43 17.97
N GLY A 285 44.59 22.14 16.85
CA GLY A 285 43.63 23.08 16.25
C GLY A 285 42.39 22.41 15.63
N THR A 286 42.51 21.16 15.21
CA THR A 286 41.46 20.37 14.54
C THR A 286 40.36 19.91 15.51
N THR A 287 39.11 20.08 15.09
CA THR A 287 37.91 19.66 15.84
C THR A 287 37.04 18.68 15.05
N THR A 288 36.23 17.89 15.75
CA THR A 288 35.37 16.85 15.15
C THR A 288 33.94 16.91 15.68
N ASP A 289 32.96 16.69 14.82
CA ASP A 289 31.55 16.59 15.18
C ASP A 289 30.91 15.34 14.55
N LEU A 290 30.52 14.41 15.43
CA LEU A 290 29.85 13.17 15.04
C LEU A 290 28.43 13.40 14.52
N GLY A 291 27.70 14.40 15.05
CA GLY A 291 26.32 14.68 14.67
C GLY A 291 26.21 15.25 13.26
N THR A 292 27.19 16.05 12.85
CA THR A 292 27.31 16.60 11.49
C THR A 292 28.29 15.83 10.61
N ARG A 293 28.88 14.73 11.11
CA ARG A 293 29.81 13.86 10.38
C ARG A 293 31.02 14.62 9.82
N THR A 294 31.50 15.65 10.52
CA THR A 294 32.44 16.63 9.99
C THR A 294 33.70 16.75 10.85
N ALA A 295 34.87 16.68 10.21
CA ALA A 295 36.15 17.12 10.75
C ALA A 295 36.42 18.55 10.26
N SER A 296 36.66 19.48 11.18
CA SER A 296 37.08 20.85 10.91
C SER A 296 38.56 20.97 11.23
N ILE A 297 39.37 20.88 10.17
CA ILE A 297 40.82 20.79 10.21
C ILE A 297 41.40 22.20 10.18
N ASP A 298 42.26 22.50 11.13
CA ASP A 298 43.16 23.64 11.12
C ASP A 298 44.51 23.10 10.69
N LEU A 299 45.08 23.58 9.57
CA LEU A 299 46.33 23.08 9.03
C LEU A 299 47.41 24.16 9.11
N ASP A 300 48.44 23.90 9.91
CA ASP A 300 49.61 24.73 10.09
C ASP A 300 50.82 24.26 9.24
N ASP A 301 51.86 25.10 9.18
CA ASP A 301 53.02 24.89 8.30
C ASP A 301 53.81 23.62 8.67
N GLY A 302 54.03 22.74 7.70
CA GLY A 302 54.70 21.46 7.87
C GLY A 302 53.90 20.41 8.64
N GLU A 303 52.64 20.67 8.96
CA GLU A 303 51.80 19.78 9.77
C GLU A 303 51.29 18.57 8.97
N THR A 304 50.98 17.46 9.65
CA THR A 304 50.25 16.33 9.07
C THR A 304 49.06 15.97 9.94
N VAL A 305 47.85 16.29 9.46
CA VAL A 305 46.58 15.97 10.13
C VAL A 305 46.02 14.66 9.58
N VAL A 306 45.69 13.73 10.47
CA VAL A 306 45.12 12.41 10.09
C VAL A 306 43.76 12.21 10.75
N CYS A 307 42.67 12.21 9.98
CA CYS A 307 41.32 11.99 10.46
C CYS A 307 40.80 10.59 10.09
N THR A 308 40.30 9.84 11.08
CA THR A 308 39.70 8.50 10.91
C THR A 308 38.21 8.54 11.19
N PHE A 309 37.40 8.09 10.21
CA PHE A 309 35.94 7.95 10.30
C PHE A 309 35.57 6.48 10.47
N VAL A 310 35.00 6.13 11.62
CA VAL A 310 34.63 4.75 12.00
C VAL A 310 33.12 4.57 11.89
N ASN A 311 32.68 3.61 11.06
CA ASN A 311 31.26 3.24 10.97
C ASN A 311 31.02 1.81 11.45
N THR A 312 29.89 1.58 12.10
CA THR A 312 29.40 0.24 12.43
C THR A 312 28.09 -0.03 11.70
N PRO A 313 27.77 -1.29 11.35
CA PRO A 313 26.47 -1.64 10.81
C PRO A 313 25.36 -1.08 11.71
N LYS A 314 24.36 -0.47 11.10
CA LYS A 314 23.13 -0.12 11.80
C LYS A 314 22.57 -1.42 12.37
N PRO A 315 22.19 -1.49 13.66
CA PRO A 315 21.47 -2.64 14.14
C PRO A 315 20.25 -2.83 13.25
N THR A 316 20.07 -4.04 12.70
CA THR A 316 18.78 -4.41 12.09
C THR A 316 17.73 -4.07 13.14
N PRO A 317 16.68 -3.30 12.78
CA PRO A 317 15.56 -3.17 13.70
C PRO A 317 15.12 -4.61 14.04
N GLY A 318 14.82 -4.87 15.31
CA GLY A 318 14.41 -6.20 15.75
C GLY A 318 13.31 -6.75 14.86
N ASP A 319 13.23 -8.06 14.75
CA ASP A 319 12.12 -8.79 14.12
C ASP A 319 11.80 -9.90 15.12
N ALA A 320 11.00 -9.55 16.12
CA ALA A 320 10.85 -10.35 17.32
C ALA A 320 10.04 -11.63 17.09
N ASP A 321 9.22 -11.67 16.04
CA ASP A 321 8.44 -12.84 15.67
C ASP A 321 8.95 -13.59 14.42
N GLY A 322 9.88 -12.99 13.67
CA GLY A 322 10.62 -13.63 12.59
C GLY A 322 9.86 -13.71 11.28
N ASP A 323 8.90 -12.81 11.05
CA ASP A 323 8.08 -12.79 9.84
C ASP A 323 8.71 -12.02 8.66
N GLY A 324 9.85 -11.36 8.91
CA GLY A 324 10.59 -10.58 7.93
C GLY A 324 10.15 -9.12 7.82
N VAL A 325 9.23 -8.65 8.68
CA VAL A 325 8.86 -7.25 8.87
C VAL A 325 9.57 -6.73 10.12
N PRO A 326 10.38 -5.66 10.03
CA PRO A 326 11.05 -5.13 11.22
C PRO A 326 10.04 -4.60 12.25
N ASP A 327 10.28 -4.81 13.55
CA ASP A 327 9.45 -4.41 14.72
C ASP A 327 9.00 -2.94 14.67
N VAL A 328 9.78 -2.06 14.02
CA VAL A 328 9.47 -0.64 13.86
C VAL A 328 8.38 -0.38 12.82
N ASP A 329 8.24 -1.29 11.86
CA ASP A 329 7.27 -1.29 10.77
C ASP A 329 6.16 -2.34 11.01
N ASP A 330 6.34 -3.24 11.98
CA ASP A 330 5.42 -4.31 12.35
C ASP A 330 4.42 -3.87 13.44
N LYS A 331 3.13 -3.93 13.11
CA LYS A 331 2.01 -3.63 14.02
C LYS A 331 1.67 -4.80 14.96
N CYS A 332 2.25 -5.96 14.71
CA CYS A 332 2.03 -7.23 15.38
C CYS A 332 3.33 -7.94 15.79
N SER A 333 4.41 -7.22 16.10
CA SER A 333 5.78 -7.66 16.50
C SER A 333 5.98 -8.90 17.40
N ALA A 334 4.94 -9.49 17.97
CA ALA A 334 5.01 -10.73 18.73
C ALA A 334 4.29 -11.91 18.04
N THR A 335 3.75 -11.74 16.84
CA THR A 335 2.91 -12.73 16.14
C THR A 335 3.11 -12.64 14.64
N PRO A 336 3.74 -13.67 14.02
CA PRO A 336 4.15 -13.59 12.63
C PRO A 336 2.99 -13.28 11.67
N GLY A 337 3.24 -12.41 10.70
CA GLY A 337 2.25 -12.01 9.72
C GLY A 337 2.83 -11.80 8.32
N THR A 338 2.22 -10.86 7.61
CA THR A 338 2.62 -10.55 6.23
C THR A 338 2.94 -9.07 6.11
N ALA A 339 3.93 -8.74 5.28
CA ALA A 339 4.29 -7.35 4.99
C ALA A 339 3.11 -6.53 4.43
N GLY A 340 2.20 -7.15 3.66
CA GLY A 340 0.99 -6.51 3.15
C GLY A 340 -0.02 -6.10 4.24
N LEU A 341 0.13 -6.64 5.45
CA LEU A 341 -0.68 -6.33 6.62
C LEU A 341 0.16 -5.73 7.75
N LEU A 342 1.29 -5.09 7.41
CA LEU A 342 2.21 -4.47 8.36
C LEU A 342 2.67 -5.46 9.45
N GLY A 343 3.06 -6.66 9.05
CA GLY A 343 3.52 -7.74 9.96
C GLY A 343 2.42 -8.44 10.74
N CYS A 344 1.14 -8.11 10.50
CA CYS A 344 0.03 -8.79 11.16
C CYS A 344 -0.46 -10.06 10.44
N PRO A 345 -1.02 -11.03 11.18
CA PRO A 345 -1.64 -12.23 10.62
C PRO A 345 -2.75 -11.93 9.62
N THR A 346 -3.06 -12.90 8.76
CA THR A 346 -4.10 -12.74 7.75
C THR A 346 -5.49 -12.64 8.37
N GLN A 347 -6.45 -12.09 7.61
CA GLN A 347 -7.85 -12.06 7.99
C GLN A 347 -8.38 -13.45 8.41
N ALA A 348 -7.99 -14.51 7.68
CA ALA A 348 -8.41 -15.87 7.99
C ALA A 348 -7.83 -16.37 9.32
N ASP A 349 -6.55 -16.06 9.59
CA ASP A 349 -5.88 -16.43 10.84
C ASP A 349 -6.50 -15.72 12.06
N LEU A 350 -6.82 -14.43 11.91
CA LEU A 350 -7.48 -13.64 12.95
C LEU A 350 -8.91 -14.14 13.22
N LEU A 351 -9.70 -14.41 12.18
CA LEU A 351 -11.04 -14.98 12.35
C LEU A 351 -11.00 -16.37 13.02
N ALA A 352 -10.00 -17.19 12.70
CA ALA A 352 -9.84 -18.52 13.30
C ALA A 352 -9.49 -18.45 14.80
N THR A 353 -8.74 -17.41 15.22
CA THR A 353 -8.27 -17.23 16.60
C THR A 353 -9.25 -16.46 17.48
N LEU A 354 -10.16 -15.66 16.91
CA LEU A 354 -11.21 -14.98 17.66
C LEU A 354 -12.03 -15.98 18.50
N PRO A 355 -12.41 -15.61 19.74
CA PRO A 355 -13.22 -16.48 20.59
C PRO A 355 -14.52 -16.87 19.87
N ASN A 356 -14.90 -18.14 19.97
CA ASN A 356 -16.24 -18.54 19.57
C ASN A 356 -17.20 -18.07 20.65
N GLY A 357 -18.24 -17.32 20.27
CA GLY A 357 -19.26 -16.91 21.22
C GLY A 357 -19.96 -18.10 21.85
N THR A 358 -20.43 -17.90 23.07
CA THR A 358 -21.18 -18.88 23.84
C THR A 358 -22.60 -18.98 23.28
N PRO A 359 -23.12 -20.18 22.95
CA PRO A 359 -24.49 -20.32 22.46
C PRO A 359 -25.52 -19.77 23.44
N ASN A 360 -26.64 -19.29 22.91
CA ASN A 360 -27.75 -18.84 23.76
C ASN A 360 -28.23 -19.96 24.70
N PRO A 361 -28.61 -19.62 25.94
CA PRO A 361 -29.27 -20.56 26.85
C PRO A 361 -30.59 -21.07 26.25
N ASN A 362 -30.97 -22.32 26.56
CA ASN A 362 -32.25 -22.89 26.13
C ASN A 362 -33.40 -22.26 26.93
N TYR A 363 -34.21 -21.40 26.29
CA TYR A 363 -35.47 -20.92 26.86
C TYR A 363 -36.65 -21.76 26.35
N THR A 364 -37.50 -22.21 27.26
CA THR A 364 -38.73 -22.96 26.94
C THR A 364 -39.89 -21.99 26.76
N SER A 365 -40.41 -21.84 25.53
CA SER A 365 -41.75 -21.33 25.11
C SER A 365 -42.37 -20.07 25.77
N GLU A 366 -41.74 -19.39 26.72
CA GLU A 366 -42.22 -18.16 27.39
C GLU A 366 -41.92 -16.89 26.59
N VAL A 367 -41.10 -16.99 25.53
CA VAL A 367 -40.61 -15.84 24.75
C VAL A 367 -41.75 -15.10 24.02
N CYS A 368 -42.81 -15.81 23.60
CA CYS A 368 -43.96 -15.21 22.91
C CYS A 368 -45.05 -14.69 23.88
N GLY A 369 -44.75 -14.65 25.18
CA GLY A 369 -45.60 -14.06 26.23
C GLY A 369 -45.14 -12.65 26.61
N GLU A 370 -44.99 -12.40 27.92
CA GLU A 370 -44.42 -11.14 28.40
C GLU A 370 -42.90 -11.12 28.24
N VAL A 371 -42.35 -10.13 27.54
CA VAL A 371 -40.93 -10.12 27.10
C VAL A 371 -40.33 -8.71 27.10
N ASN A 372 -39.01 -8.63 27.28
CA ASN A 372 -38.25 -7.39 27.09
C ASN A 372 -37.41 -7.50 25.82
N PHE A 373 -37.56 -6.53 24.92
CA PHE A 373 -36.70 -6.40 23.74
C PHE A 373 -35.73 -5.23 23.89
N GLN A 374 -34.47 -5.50 23.59
CA GLN A 374 -33.39 -4.53 23.63
C GLN A 374 -32.68 -4.49 22.27
N PHE A 375 -32.69 -3.33 21.61
CA PHE A 375 -32.11 -3.14 20.28
C PHE A 375 -30.76 -2.42 20.39
N VAL A 376 -29.68 -3.02 19.93
CA VAL A 376 -28.33 -2.43 19.88
C VAL A 376 -28.08 -2.02 18.43
N ILE A 377 -28.19 -0.72 18.16
CA ILE A 377 -28.20 -0.14 16.82
C ILE A 377 -26.85 0.53 16.55
N ASP A 378 -26.13 0.02 15.56
CA ASP A 378 -24.95 0.69 15.05
C ASP A 378 -25.34 2.00 14.35
N GLY A 379 -24.88 3.11 14.92
CA GLY A 379 -25.05 4.46 14.40
C GLY A 379 -23.78 5.01 13.72
N SER A 380 -22.86 4.15 13.30
CA SER A 380 -21.61 4.50 12.63
C SER A 380 -21.81 4.93 11.18
N GLY A 381 -20.81 5.60 10.61
CA GLY A 381 -20.89 6.11 9.23
C GLY A 381 -21.08 5.04 8.16
N SER A 382 -20.66 3.80 8.41
CA SER A 382 -20.83 2.68 7.46
C SER A 382 -22.27 2.19 7.35
N MET A 383 -23.11 2.52 8.33
CA MET A 383 -24.54 2.14 8.38
C MET A 383 -25.48 3.24 7.85
N GLU A 384 -24.96 4.40 7.40
CA GLU A 384 -25.80 5.56 7.04
C GLU A 384 -26.74 5.27 5.85
N ASP A 385 -26.30 4.49 4.86
CA ASP A 385 -27.11 4.12 3.69
C ASP A 385 -28.30 3.21 4.08
N ASP A 386 -28.11 2.34 5.08
CA ASP A 386 -29.14 1.42 5.58
C ASP A 386 -30.04 2.02 6.67
N ARG A 387 -29.65 3.14 7.28
CA ARG A 387 -30.37 3.78 8.41
C ARG A 387 -31.86 3.94 8.15
N GLY A 388 -32.23 4.46 6.97
CA GLY A 388 -33.62 4.74 6.63
C GLY A 388 -34.49 3.48 6.70
N THR A 389 -34.02 2.42 6.04
CA THR A 389 -34.70 1.13 5.99
C THR A 389 -34.68 0.43 7.36
N LEU A 390 -33.57 0.51 8.09
CA LEU A 390 -33.43 -0.04 9.44
C LEU A 390 -34.45 0.58 10.41
N LYS A 391 -34.60 1.90 10.40
CA LYS A 391 -35.62 2.61 11.18
C LYS A 391 -37.01 2.08 10.85
N THR A 392 -37.36 1.99 9.58
CA THR A 392 -38.67 1.47 9.16
C THR A 392 -38.92 0.06 9.68
N GLN A 393 -37.95 -0.84 9.55
CA GLN A 393 -38.11 -2.26 9.89
C GLN A 393 -38.19 -2.51 11.39
N ILE A 394 -37.39 -1.79 12.21
CA ILE A 394 -37.50 -1.85 13.67
C ILE A 394 -38.89 -1.37 14.11
N ASN A 395 -39.38 -0.25 13.58
CA ASN A 395 -40.71 0.25 13.92
C ASN A 395 -41.83 -0.71 13.48
N SER A 396 -41.70 -1.35 12.31
CA SER A 396 -42.64 -2.39 11.86
C SER A 396 -42.65 -3.59 12.80
N PHE A 397 -41.47 -4.07 13.22
CA PHE A 397 -41.38 -5.19 14.17
C PHE A 397 -42.12 -4.89 15.47
N VAL A 398 -41.85 -3.72 16.05
CA VAL A 398 -42.46 -3.27 17.30
C VAL A 398 -43.98 -3.14 17.16
N THR A 399 -44.46 -2.54 16.07
CA THR A 399 -45.89 -2.31 15.83
C THR A 399 -46.65 -3.62 15.59
N ASN A 400 -46.07 -4.52 14.80
CA ASN A 400 -46.70 -5.79 14.47
C ASN A 400 -46.66 -6.75 15.66
N TRP A 401 -45.60 -6.73 16.47
CA TRP A 401 -45.57 -7.49 17.73
C TRP A 401 -46.75 -7.16 18.65
N GLU A 402 -47.00 -5.87 18.89
CA GLU A 402 -48.14 -5.42 19.72
C GLU A 402 -49.49 -5.79 19.10
N THR A 403 -49.57 -5.87 17.77
CA THR A 403 -50.78 -6.23 17.03
C THR A 403 -51.06 -7.74 17.11
N ASP A 404 -50.04 -8.56 16.87
CA ASP A 404 -50.16 -10.01 16.70
C ASP A 404 -50.27 -10.72 18.07
N TYR A 405 -49.45 -10.33 19.04
CA TYR A 405 -49.39 -11.00 20.35
C TYR A 405 -50.23 -10.32 21.43
N GLY A 406 -50.54 -9.04 21.25
CA GLY A 406 -51.39 -8.27 22.15
C GLY A 406 -50.67 -7.12 22.85
N ALA A 407 -51.38 -6.00 22.97
CA ALA A 407 -50.80 -4.76 23.47
C ALA A 407 -50.35 -4.87 24.93
N GLY A 408 -49.13 -4.41 25.22
CA GLY A 408 -48.58 -4.36 26.58
C GLY A 408 -47.95 -5.67 27.08
N LEU A 409 -47.77 -6.66 26.21
CA LEU A 409 -47.00 -7.86 26.55
C LEU A 409 -45.48 -7.65 26.40
N ALA A 410 -45.05 -6.76 25.51
CA ALA A 410 -43.63 -6.45 25.36
C ALA A 410 -43.28 -5.07 25.89
N LYS A 411 -42.07 -4.93 26.42
CA LYS A 411 -41.42 -3.63 26.55
C LYS A 411 -40.22 -3.55 25.63
N PHE A 412 -40.05 -2.39 25.02
CA PHE A 412 -39.00 -2.13 24.05
C PHE A 412 -38.04 -1.08 24.60
N GLY A 413 -36.75 -1.37 24.52
CA GLY A 413 -35.66 -0.46 24.81
C GLY A 413 -34.58 -0.61 23.74
N GLY A 414 -33.68 0.35 23.64
CA GLY A 414 -32.58 0.29 22.69
C GLY A 414 -31.40 1.12 23.12
N VAL A 415 -30.33 0.97 22.37
CA VAL A 415 -29.11 1.76 22.44
C VAL A 415 -28.70 2.03 21.01
N VAL A 416 -28.49 3.31 20.65
CA VAL A 416 -27.71 3.66 19.46
C VAL A 416 -26.29 3.99 19.91
N TYR A 417 -25.29 3.41 19.25
CA TYR A 417 -23.89 3.64 19.57
C TYR A 417 -23.15 4.13 18.35
N SER A 418 -22.30 5.14 18.54
CA SER A 418 -21.47 5.70 17.46
C SER A 418 -20.36 6.57 18.03
N GLY A 419 -19.18 6.54 17.42
CA GLY A 419 -18.00 7.26 17.90
C GLY A 419 -17.36 6.64 19.16
N GLU A 420 -16.44 7.35 19.79
CA GLU A 420 -15.66 6.80 20.90
C GLU A 420 -16.50 6.65 22.18
N ASN A 421 -16.62 5.43 22.67
CA ASN A 421 -17.28 5.10 23.95
C ASN A 421 -18.70 5.69 24.13
N SER A 422 -19.38 6.00 23.03
CA SER A 422 -20.62 6.75 23.04
C SER A 422 -21.79 5.84 22.67
N ALA A 423 -22.72 5.70 23.63
CA ALA A 423 -23.93 4.90 23.53
C ALA A 423 -25.08 5.65 24.20
N THR A 424 -26.20 5.79 23.50
CA THR A 424 -27.39 6.52 23.97
C THR A 424 -28.57 5.58 24.10
N ILE A 425 -29.18 5.52 25.29
CA ILE A 425 -30.36 4.69 25.58
C ILE A 425 -31.62 5.29 24.94
N LEU A 426 -32.46 4.43 24.36
CA LEU A 426 -33.67 4.76 23.61
C LEU A 426 -34.88 3.97 24.16
N PRO A 427 -35.99 4.61 24.52
CA PRO A 427 -36.07 6.01 24.93
C PRO A 427 -35.18 6.31 26.15
N PRO A 428 -34.90 7.59 26.49
CA PRO A 428 -34.12 7.95 27.68
C PRO A 428 -34.70 7.42 29.01
N SER A 429 -35.97 7.03 29.03
CA SER A 429 -36.64 6.38 30.15
C SER A 429 -36.29 4.88 30.29
N GLY A 430 -35.51 4.30 29.39
CA GLY A 430 -35.22 2.87 29.34
C GLY A 430 -36.30 2.12 28.55
N TYR A 431 -36.79 1.01 29.10
CA TYR A 431 -37.83 0.21 28.46
C TYR A 431 -39.21 0.90 28.52
N SER A 432 -39.93 0.95 27.40
CA SER A 432 -41.28 1.51 27.33
C SER A 432 -42.26 0.56 26.65
N TYR A 433 -43.54 0.65 27.02
CA TYR A 433 -44.63 0.21 26.16
C TYR A 433 -44.79 1.16 24.97
N ILE A 434 -45.43 0.70 23.92
CA ILE A 434 -45.85 1.58 22.83
C ILE A 434 -47.11 2.32 23.26
N GLN A 435 -47.08 3.65 23.18
CA GLN A 435 -48.19 4.51 23.59
C GLN A 435 -48.57 5.42 22.43
N SER A 436 -49.63 5.04 21.72
CA SER A 436 -50.12 5.84 20.60
C SER A 436 -50.43 7.28 21.05
N GLY A 437 -49.66 8.23 20.52
CA GLY A 437 -49.86 9.67 20.71
C GLY A 437 -49.19 10.31 21.94
N ALA A 438 -48.33 9.60 22.69
CA ALA A 438 -47.64 10.16 23.86
C ALA A 438 -46.30 10.87 23.56
N GLY A 439 -45.67 10.61 22.42
CA GLY A 439 -44.51 11.37 21.91
C GLY A 439 -43.19 11.11 22.66
N ASN A 440 -42.98 9.91 23.20
CA ASN A 440 -41.85 9.58 24.07
C ASN A 440 -41.60 8.06 24.22
N ASP A 441 -42.09 7.23 23.29
CA ASP A 441 -41.87 5.79 23.33
C ASP A 441 -40.64 5.36 22.50
N PHE A 442 -40.44 4.04 22.42
CA PHE A 442 -39.34 3.46 21.68
C PHE A 442 -39.41 3.74 20.17
N ASN A 443 -40.59 3.68 19.56
CA ASN A 443 -40.74 3.96 18.14
C ASN A 443 -40.43 5.42 17.82
N ASP A 444 -40.89 6.35 18.67
CA ASP A 444 -40.54 7.77 18.53
C ASP A 444 -39.02 7.99 18.62
N SER A 445 -38.34 7.27 19.51
CA SER A 445 -36.89 7.35 19.69
C SER A 445 -36.13 6.78 18.48
N VAL A 446 -36.59 5.66 17.93
CA VAL A 446 -36.04 5.08 16.70
C VAL A 446 -36.28 6.01 15.51
N GLN A 447 -37.48 6.58 15.36
CA GLN A 447 -37.80 7.56 14.32
C GLN A 447 -37.01 8.86 14.47
N GLY A 448 -36.64 9.23 15.70
CA GLY A 448 -35.82 10.39 16.03
C GLY A 448 -34.31 10.22 15.78
N LEU A 449 -33.84 9.02 15.42
CA LEU A 449 -32.42 8.78 15.14
C LEU A 449 -31.90 9.71 14.04
N GLY A 450 -30.81 10.43 14.36
CA GLY A 450 -30.16 11.42 13.51
C GLY A 450 -29.21 10.81 12.47
N THR A 451 -28.20 11.59 12.05
CA THR A 451 -27.14 11.13 11.14
C THR A 451 -26.23 10.11 11.80
N PHE A 452 -26.02 8.99 11.12
CA PHE A 452 -25.07 7.98 11.54
C PHE A 452 -23.67 8.45 11.12
N SER A 453 -22.74 8.43 12.07
CA SER A 453 -21.39 8.97 11.89
C SER A 453 -20.46 8.48 12.98
N GLY A 454 -19.17 8.47 12.72
CA GLY A 454 -18.16 8.00 13.68
C GLY A 454 -17.93 6.50 13.58
N ARG A 455 -17.20 6.00 14.58
CA ARG A 455 -16.72 4.62 14.72
C ARG A 455 -17.78 3.69 15.33
N THR A 456 -17.47 2.40 15.38
CA THR A 456 -18.36 1.27 15.67
C THR A 456 -17.97 0.59 16.99
N PRO A 457 -18.17 1.20 18.18
CA PRO A 457 -17.88 0.56 19.48
C PRO A 457 -18.94 -0.50 19.85
N THR A 458 -19.08 -1.57 19.07
CA THR A 458 -20.16 -2.57 19.26
C THR A 458 -20.17 -3.17 20.67
N SER A 459 -19.00 -3.38 21.28
CA SER A 459 -18.89 -3.86 22.66
C SER A 459 -19.51 -2.89 23.68
N VAL A 460 -19.35 -1.57 23.49
CA VAL A 460 -19.95 -0.53 24.34
C VAL A 460 -21.46 -0.50 24.14
N GLY A 461 -21.93 -0.63 22.89
CA GLY A 461 -23.36 -0.75 22.59
C GLY A 461 -24.00 -1.93 23.32
N ILE A 462 -23.40 -3.12 23.21
CA ILE A 462 -23.87 -4.34 23.87
C ILE A 462 -23.86 -4.19 25.40
N ASN A 463 -22.75 -3.74 25.98
CA ASN A 463 -22.64 -3.58 27.44
C ASN A 463 -23.63 -2.56 27.99
N THR A 464 -23.83 -1.43 27.29
CA THR A 464 -24.79 -0.40 27.69
C THR A 464 -26.21 -0.94 27.65
N ALA A 465 -26.54 -1.71 26.60
CA ALA A 465 -27.84 -2.31 26.43
C ALA A 465 -28.12 -3.40 27.47
N ALA A 466 -27.16 -4.28 27.73
CA ALA A 466 -27.28 -5.32 28.76
C ALA A 466 -27.36 -4.74 30.19
N GLY A 467 -26.71 -3.59 30.42
CA GLY A 467 -26.79 -2.85 31.68
C GLY A 467 -28.07 -2.02 31.85
N ASN A 468 -28.84 -1.79 30.78
CA ASN A 468 -30.08 -1.05 30.86
C ASN A 468 -31.16 -1.92 31.56
N ILE A 469 -31.61 -1.47 32.72
CA ILE A 469 -32.67 -2.13 33.49
C ILE A 469 -33.82 -1.18 33.82
N LEU A 470 -33.76 0.07 33.35
CA LEU A 470 -34.75 1.09 33.65
C LEU A 470 -36.10 0.70 33.05
N ASN A 471 -37.15 0.63 33.87
CA ASN A 471 -38.50 0.26 33.48
C ASN A 471 -38.67 -1.13 32.84
N ARG A 472 -37.66 -2.00 32.91
CA ARG A 472 -37.70 -3.39 32.41
C ARG A 472 -38.75 -4.24 33.13
N LEU A 473 -39.38 -5.20 32.45
CA LEU A 473 -40.24 -6.20 33.11
C LEU A 473 -39.39 -7.14 33.95
N ALA A 474 -39.71 -7.26 35.24
CA ALA A 474 -38.99 -8.16 36.14
C ALA A 474 -39.37 -9.62 35.87
N ASN A 475 -38.38 -10.53 35.94
CA ASN A 475 -38.57 -11.98 35.78
C ASN A 475 -39.21 -12.40 34.45
N ARG A 476 -38.95 -11.65 33.37
CA ARG A 476 -39.36 -11.97 32.01
C ARG A 476 -38.14 -12.19 31.12
N PRO A 477 -38.24 -12.94 30.01
CA PRO A 477 -37.12 -13.13 29.10
C PRO A 477 -36.63 -11.79 28.54
N ASP A 478 -35.31 -11.65 28.42
CA ASP A 478 -34.68 -10.50 27.76
C ASP A 478 -34.08 -10.93 26.43
N ILE A 479 -34.46 -10.24 25.35
CA ILE A 479 -33.93 -10.47 24.00
C ILE A 479 -33.09 -9.27 23.58
N LEU A 480 -31.85 -9.52 23.19
CA LEU A 480 -30.91 -8.53 22.70
C LEU A 480 -30.68 -8.72 21.19
N PHE A 481 -31.14 -7.77 20.38
CA PHE A 481 -30.86 -7.73 18.95
C PHE A 481 -29.69 -6.79 18.68
N VAL A 482 -28.61 -7.30 18.10
CA VAL A 482 -27.41 -6.51 17.74
C VAL A 482 -27.39 -6.28 16.23
N PHE A 483 -27.65 -5.04 15.82
CA PHE A 483 -27.63 -4.58 14.43
C PHE A 483 -26.31 -3.88 14.16
N ALA A 484 -25.48 -4.46 13.29
CA ALA A 484 -24.20 -3.88 12.89
C ALA A 484 -23.73 -4.45 11.55
N ASP A 485 -22.79 -3.78 10.91
CA ASP A 485 -22.06 -4.27 9.73
C ASP A 485 -20.83 -5.14 10.12
N GLY A 486 -20.71 -5.51 11.40
CA GLY A 486 -19.63 -6.36 11.90
C GLY A 486 -18.24 -5.73 11.82
N SER A 487 -18.14 -4.40 11.72
CA SER A 487 -16.87 -3.68 11.58
C SER A 487 -16.39 -2.96 12.87
N PRO A 488 -16.26 -3.65 14.03
CA PRO A 488 -15.90 -2.95 15.26
C PRO A 488 -14.49 -2.36 15.15
N ASN A 489 -14.36 -1.04 15.22
CA ASN A 489 -13.13 -0.31 14.90
C ASN A 489 -12.68 0.68 16.02
N GLU A 490 -12.74 0.24 17.28
CA GLU A 490 -12.40 1.02 18.47
C GLU A 490 -11.30 0.34 19.33
N PRO A 491 -10.40 1.09 20.00
CA PRO A 491 -10.46 2.54 20.28
C PRO A 491 -9.72 3.48 19.29
N SER A 492 -9.97 4.78 19.40
CA SER A 492 -9.47 5.90 18.58
C SER A 492 -7.97 6.11 18.43
N SER A 493 -7.14 5.45 19.23
CA SER A 493 -5.69 5.41 19.03
C SER A 493 -5.27 4.41 17.96
N LEU A 494 -6.19 3.60 17.45
CA LEU A 494 -5.94 2.66 16.37
C LEU A 494 -6.00 3.40 15.04
N ASP A 495 -4.85 3.41 14.37
CA ASP A 495 -4.76 3.56 12.92
C ASP A 495 -5.80 2.65 12.28
N ASN A 496 -6.68 3.18 11.43
CA ASN A 496 -7.68 2.39 10.72
C ASN A 496 -7.03 1.25 9.91
N ALA A 497 -5.72 1.34 9.66
CA ALA A 497 -4.89 0.31 9.05
C ALA A 497 -4.35 -0.78 9.99
N SER A 498 -4.73 -0.88 11.28
CA SER A 498 -4.18 -1.89 12.21
C SER A 498 -5.07 -3.15 12.35
N PRO A 499 -4.68 -4.32 11.79
CA PRO A 499 -5.42 -5.57 11.95
C PRO A 499 -5.65 -6.00 13.41
N LEU A 500 -4.65 -5.81 14.28
CA LEU A 500 -4.73 -6.19 15.70
C LEU A 500 -5.76 -5.36 16.47
N GLY A 501 -5.90 -4.08 16.12
CA GLY A 501 -6.92 -3.21 16.68
C GLY A 501 -8.33 -3.73 16.43
N TRP A 502 -8.61 -4.08 15.17
CA TRP A 502 -9.87 -4.66 14.74
C TRP A 502 -10.13 -6.03 15.37
N TYR A 503 -9.10 -6.87 15.51
CA TYR A 503 -9.19 -8.13 16.24
C TYR A 503 -9.62 -7.93 17.70
N ASN A 504 -8.97 -7.01 18.42
CA ASN A 504 -9.26 -6.75 19.83
C ASN A 504 -10.69 -6.19 20.02
N ALA A 505 -11.13 -5.30 19.12
CA ALA A 505 -12.48 -4.76 19.13
C ALA A 505 -13.53 -5.86 18.89
N ALA A 506 -13.32 -6.72 17.90
CA ALA A 506 -14.18 -7.87 17.64
C ALA A 506 -14.24 -8.85 18.83
N ALA A 507 -13.09 -9.19 19.41
CA ALA A 507 -13.02 -10.03 20.60
C ALA A 507 -13.78 -9.41 21.80
N ALA A 508 -13.65 -8.10 22.00
CA ALA A 508 -14.39 -7.39 23.04
C ALA A 508 -15.91 -7.42 22.81
N SER A 509 -16.37 -7.32 21.56
CA SER A 509 -17.79 -7.42 21.20
C SER A 509 -18.35 -8.82 21.44
N ILE A 510 -17.59 -9.87 21.10
CA ILE A 510 -17.96 -11.26 21.38
C ILE A 510 -18.04 -11.48 22.89
N ASN A 511 -17.04 -11.01 23.65
CA ASN A 511 -17.03 -11.12 25.11
C ASN A 511 -18.19 -10.35 25.76
N ALA A 512 -18.57 -9.19 25.22
CA ALA A 512 -19.73 -8.43 25.70
C ALA A 512 -21.05 -9.20 25.47
N ALA A 513 -21.20 -9.83 24.30
CA ALA A 513 -22.36 -10.68 24.01
C ALA A 513 -22.42 -11.89 24.95
N ASP A 514 -21.29 -12.54 25.19
CA ASP A 514 -21.19 -13.66 26.13
C ASP A 514 -21.46 -13.25 27.57
N ALA A 515 -21.02 -12.06 27.99
CA ALA A 515 -21.35 -11.51 29.29
C ALA A 515 -22.83 -11.17 29.44
N ALA A 516 -23.52 -10.82 28.35
CA ALA A 516 -24.97 -10.62 28.33
C ALA A 516 -25.74 -11.96 28.39
N ARG A 517 -25.21 -13.03 27.78
CA ARG A 517 -25.77 -14.39 27.90
C ARG A 517 -25.52 -15.03 29.26
N ALA A 518 -24.39 -14.69 29.89
CA ALA A 518 -24.07 -15.15 31.22
C ALA A 518 -25.05 -14.56 32.24
N ASP A 519 -25.39 -15.36 33.25
CA ASP A 519 -26.32 -15.00 34.32
C ASP A 519 -25.73 -13.87 35.19
N ASN A 520 -25.80 -12.63 34.72
CA ASN A 520 -25.30 -11.47 35.45
C ASN A 520 -26.38 -11.03 36.43
N VAL A 521 -26.32 -11.55 37.66
CA VAL A 521 -27.04 -10.96 38.79
C VAL A 521 -26.44 -9.57 39.00
N SER A 522 -27.15 -8.51 38.62
CA SER A 522 -26.69 -7.15 38.89
C SER A 522 -26.46 -6.99 40.39
N ALA A 523 -25.23 -6.68 40.80
CA ALA A 523 -24.86 -6.47 42.21
C ALA A 523 -25.64 -5.33 42.88
N VAL A 524 -26.31 -4.48 42.08
CA VAL A 524 -27.09 -3.32 42.53
C VAL A 524 -28.57 -3.67 42.73
N THR A 525 -29.13 -4.62 41.99
CA THR A 525 -30.58 -4.90 42.00
C THR A 525 -30.96 -6.34 42.35
N GLY A 526 -30.02 -7.29 42.33
CA GLY A 526 -30.27 -8.70 42.67
C GLY A 526 -31.12 -9.47 41.65
N ILE A 527 -31.36 -8.90 40.46
CA ILE A 527 -32.11 -9.54 39.37
C ILE A 527 -31.10 -10.16 38.39
N ALA A 528 -31.32 -11.42 38.02
CA ALA A 528 -30.56 -12.08 36.95
C ALA A 528 -30.96 -11.51 35.58
N ASN A 529 -29.98 -11.10 34.76
CA ASN A 529 -30.18 -10.49 33.45
C ASN A 529 -29.57 -11.37 32.35
N GLN A 530 -30.09 -12.58 32.19
CA GLN A 530 -29.66 -13.47 31.11
C GLN A 530 -30.37 -13.09 29.81
N PHE A 531 -29.61 -12.66 28.81
CA PHE A 531 -30.13 -12.31 27.48
C PHE A 531 -30.03 -13.47 26.50
N LEU A 532 -31.05 -13.58 25.64
CA LEU A 532 -30.93 -14.23 24.33
C LEU A 532 -30.34 -13.21 23.35
N VAL A 533 -29.11 -13.44 22.90
CA VAL A 533 -28.40 -12.50 22.02
C VAL A 533 -28.47 -12.97 20.57
N PHE A 534 -29.04 -12.13 19.72
CA PHE A 534 -29.18 -12.35 18.28
C PHE A 534 -28.39 -11.28 17.54
N SER A 535 -27.54 -11.69 16.61
CA SER A 535 -26.73 -10.77 15.81
C SER A 535 -27.27 -10.68 14.38
N ILE A 536 -27.46 -9.47 13.90
CA ILE A 536 -27.98 -9.16 12.56
C ILE A 536 -26.91 -8.37 11.82
N PHE A 537 -26.33 -8.99 10.79
CA PHE A 537 -25.38 -8.34 9.90
C PHE A 537 -26.13 -7.59 8.80
N ILE A 538 -25.91 -6.28 8.75
CA ILE A 538 -26.56 -5.35 7.81
C ILE A 538 -25.48 -4.62 7.02
N GLY A 539 -25.73 -4.44 5.73
CA GLY A 539 -24.87 -3.66 4.85
C GLY A 539 -23.63 -4.42 4.37
N GLU A 540 -22.76 -3.68 3.71
CA GLU A 540 -21.41 -4.13 3.39
C GLU A 540 -20.48 -3.64 4.52
N GLY A 541 -19.62 -4.52 5.03
CA GLY A 541 -18.64 -4.18 6.07
C GLY A 541 -17.77 -3.01 5.65
N ASP A 542 -17.36 -2.20 6.64
CA ASP A 542 -16.59 -0.96 6.44
C ASP A 542 -15.46 -1.08 5.41
N THR A 543 -15.63 -0.44 4.25
CA THR A 543 -14.67 -0.45 3.13
C THR A 543 -13.33 0.21 3.45
N SER A 544 -13.21 0.91 4.59
CA SER A 544 -11.99 1.59 5.04
C SER A 544 -11.15 0.78 6.03
N GLY A 545 -11.53 -0.47 6.30
CA GLY A 545 -10.80 -1.35 7.21
C GLY A 545 -9.48 -1.91 6.66
N PRO A 546 -8.70 -2.61 7.51
CA PRO A 546 -7.35 -3.05 7.19
C PRO A 546 -7.30 -4.36 6.39
N PHE A 547 -8.46 -4.99 6.15
CA PHE A 547 -8.55 -6.27 5.48
C PHE A 547 -9.01 -6.14 4.02
N PRO A 548 -8.53 -7.01 3.12
CA PRO A 548 -8.96 -7.01 1.72
C PRO A 548 -10.46 -7.28 1.53
N ASP A 549 -11.08 -8.09 2.40
CA ASP A 549 -12.50 -8.45 2.33
C ASP A 549 -13.20 -8.13 3.66
N MET A 550 -13.59 -6.87 3.80
CA MET A 550 -14.28 -6.35 5.00
C MET A 550 -15.68 -6.95 5.18
N ASN A 551 -16.32 -7.41 4.10
CA ASN A 551 -17.59 -8.12 4.17
C ASN A 551 -17.44 -9.49 4.83
N ALA A 552 -16.43 -10.27 4.41
CA ALA A 552 -16.15 -11.57 5.02
C ALA A 552 -15.72 -11.42 6.50
N TRP A 553 -14.97 -10.37 6.82
CA TRP A 553 -14.61 -10.04 8.21
C TRP A 553 -15.86 -9.75 9.04
N GLY A 554 -16.68 -8.80 8.61
CA GLY A 554 -17.88 -8.37 9.33
C GLY A 554 -18.88 -9.50 9.55
N ASN A 555 -19.13 -10.29 8.50
CA ASN A 555 -19.96 -11.50 8.58
C ASN A 555 -19.41 -12.50 9.62
N GLY A 556 -18.10 -12.78 9.60
CA GLY A 556 -17.46 -13.70 10.54
C GLY A 556 -17.52 -13.23 11.99
N VAL A 557 -17.32 -11.93 12.24
CA VAL A 557 -17.44 -11.33 13.57
C VAL A 557 -18.88 -11.43 14.07
N MET A 558 -19.86 -11.08 13.24
CA MET A 558 -21.27 -11.13 13.63
C MET A 558 -21.74 -12.57 13.90
N GLN A 559 -21.29 -13.56 13.12
CA GLN A 559 -21.55 -14.97 13.44
C GLN A 559 -21.06 -15.38 14.83
N LYS A 560 -19.87 -14.92 15.22
CA LYS A 560 -19.31 -15.19 16.55
C LYS A 560 -20.04 -14.42 17.65
N ILE A 561 -20.45 -13.18 17.41
CA ILE A 561 -21.29 -12.41 18.34
C ILE A 561 -22.61 -13.13 18.57
N GLY A 562 -23.26 -13.64 17.51
CA GLY A 562 -24.53 -14.37 17.57
C GLY A 562 -24.44 -15.80 18.10
N ALA A 563 -23.27 -16.43 18.04
CA ALA A 563 -23.03 -17.78 18.56
C ALA A 563 -24.07 -18.84 18.10
N GLY A 564 -24.41 -18.81 16.80
CA GLY A 564 -25.39 -19.71 16.19
C GLY A 564 -26.79 -19.10 16.02
N THR A 565 -27.08 -17.95 16.62
CA THR A 565 -28.27 -17.14 16.36
C THR A 565 -27.90 -15.88 15.58
N TYR A 566 -27.44 -16.12 14.35
CA TYR A 566 -26.94 -15.12 13.41
C TYR A 566 -27.84 -15.03 12.18
N TYR A 567 -28.09 -13.80 11.72
CA TYR A 567 -28.88 -13.54 10.52
C TYR A 567 -28.15 -12.56 9.62
N GLN A 568 -28.00 -12.97 8.36
CA GLN A 568 -27.61 -12.08 7.27
C GLN A 568 -28.86 -11.75 6.48
N THR A 569 -29.23 -10.48 6.42
CA THR A 569 -30.40 -10.06 5.65
C THR A 569 -30.14 -8.72 5.01
N SER A 570 -30.64 -8.52 3.78
CA SER A 570 -30.96 -7.15 3.37
C SER A 570 -32.01 -6.63 4.36
N VAL A 571 -32.00 -5.35 4.69
CA VAL A 571 -32.91 -4.80 5.70
C VAL A 571 -34.41 -5.07 5.36
N SER A 572 -34.75 -5.38 4.11
CA SER A 572 -36.06 -5.88 3.69
C SER A 572 -36.41 -7.27 4.25
N GLY A 573 -37.51 -7.37 5.01
CA GLY A 573 -37.97 -8.65 5.58
C GLY A 573 -37.34 -9.00 6.93
N LEU A 574 -36.53 -8.09 7.48
CA LEU A 574 -35.91 -8.20 8.80
C LEU A 574 -36.92 -8.56 9.88
N GLU A 575 -38.10 -7.96 9.82
CA GLU A 575 -39.14 -8.13 10.83
C GLU A 575 -39.64 -9.59 10.94
N ALA A 576 -39.90 -10.28 9.82
CA ALA A 576 -40.23 -11.70 9.81
C ALA A 576 -39.04 -12.57 10.27
N ALA A 577 -37.82 -12.21 9.86
CA ALA A 577 -36.61 -12.93 10.26
C ALA A 577 -36.38 -12.87 11.78
N LEU A 578 -36.55 -11.70 12.41
CA LEU A 578 -36.41 -11.52 13.86
C LEU A 578 -37.45 -12.36 14.63
N ARG A 579 -38.68 -12.44 14.13
CA ARG A 579 -39.77 -13.22 14.75
C ARG A 579 -39.53 -14.73 14.65
N ASN A 580 -39.11 -15.20 13.49
CA ASN A 580 -38.69 -16.59 13.30
C ASN A 580 -37.50 -16.94 14.20
N ALA A 581 -36.55 -16.01 14.35
CA ALA A 581 -35.34 -16.22 15.15
C ALA A 581 -35.62 -16.51 16.63
N ILE A 582 -36.61 -15.82 17.20
CA ILE A 582 -36.98 -15.96 18.61
C ILE A 582 -38.01 -17.09 18.85
N GLY A 583 -38.39 -17.82 17.79
CA GLY A 583 -39.38 -18.90 17.86
C GLY A 583 -40.82 -18.40 18.01
N CYS A 584 -41.08 -17.15 17.61
CA CYS A 584 -42.42 -16.53 17.59
C CYS A 584 -42.75 -16.08 16.16
N PRO A 585 -42.87 -17.03 15.20
CA PRO A 585 -43.23 -16.68 13.82
C PRO A 585 -44.58 -15.93 13.81
N PRO A 586 -44.78 -14.93 12.93
CA PRO A 586 -46.08 -14.27 12.79
C PRO A 586 -47.17 -15.33 12.57
N ASP A 587 -48.37 -15.13 13.14
CA ASP A 587 -49.50 -16.08 13.15
C ASP A 587 -49.80 -16.72 11.78
N ALA A 588 -49.07 -17.78 11.44
CA ALA A 588 -49.23 -18.55 10.23
C ALA A 588 -49.37 -20.01 10.66
N GLY A 589 -50.62 -20.47 10.78
CA GLY A 589 -50.85 -21.90 10.77
C GLY A 589 -50.45 -22.48 9.41
N GLU A 590 -50.20 -23.78 9.36
CA GLU A 590 -49.72 -24.43 8.15
C GLU A 590 -50.88 -25.11 7.41
N LEU A 591 -51.18 -24.70 6.18
CA LEU A 591 -52.16 -25.36 5.30
C LEU A 591 -51.45 -26.32 4.34
N ILE A 592 -51.74 -27.62 4.44
CA ILE A 592 -51.16 -28.64 3.55
C ILE A 592 -52.23 -29.15 2.60
N VAL A 593 -52.03 -29.04 1.29
CA VAL A 593 -52.95 -29.60 0.29
C VAL A 593 -52.39 -30.92 -0.24
N LYS A 594 -53.13 -32.00 -0.04
CA LYS A 594 -52.81 -33.34 -0.54
C LYS A 594 -53.82 -33.76 -1.58
N LYS A 595 -53.35 -34.47 -2.61
CA LYS A 595 -54.18 -34.94 -3.72
C LYS A 595 -54.23 -36.46 -3.73
N LEU A 596 -55.43 -37.03 -3.87
CA LEU A 596 -55.66 -38.47 -3.90
C LEU A 596 -56.57 -38.84 -5.08
N VAL A 597 -56.29 -40.01 -5.67
CA VAL A 597 -57.14 -40.63 -6.69
C VAL A 597 -57.92 -41.77 -6.07
N ILE A 598 -59.25 -41.76 -6.25
CA ILE A 598 -60.13 -42.88 -5.91
C ILE A 598 -60.24 -43.80 -7.13
N GLY A 599 -59.77 -45.04 -6.99
CA GLY A 599 -59.84 -46.05 -8.05
C GLY A 599 -58.58 -46.13 -8.91
N ASP A 600 -58.76 -46.28 -10.23
CA ASP A 600 -57.68 -46.41 -11.21
C ASP A 600 -56.95 -45.06 -11.40
N ASP A 601 -55.66 -45.03 -11.09
CA ASP A 601 -54.78 -43.86 -11.21
C ASP A 601 -54.04 -43.79 -12.56
N THR A 602 -54.21 -44.78 -13.44
CA THR A 602 -53.47 -44.81 -14.71
C THR A 602 -53.86 -43.64 -15.61
N GLY A 603 -52.86 -42.84 -15.99
CA GLY A 603 -53.02 -41.69 -16.87
C GLY A 603 -53.55 -40.43 -16.19
N ALA A 604 -53.54 -40.35 -14.86
CA ALA A 604 -53.96 -39.16 -14.13
C ALA A 604 -53.01 -37.97 -14.40
N PRO A 605 -53.53 -36.80 -14.84
CA PRO A 605 -52.72 -35.61 -15.12
C PRO A 605 -52.17 -35.00 -13.83
N ALA A 606 -51.31 -33.98 -13.99
CA ALA A 606 -51.08 -33.04 -12.90
C ALA A 606 -52.34 -32.21 -12.72
N PHE A 607 -52.96 -32.31 -11.55
CA PHE A 607 -54.16 -31.53 -11.23
C PHE A 607 -53.74 -30.14 -10.76
N THR A 608 -54.57 -29.14 -11.04
CA THR A 608 -54.29 -27.76 -10.63
C THR A 608 -55.45 -27.13 -9.88
N GLY A 609 -55.12 -26.24 -8.96
CA GLY A 609 -56.11 -25.44 -8.26
C GLY A 609 -55.53 -24.21 -7.58
N SER A 610 -56.30 -23.60 -6.69
CA SER A 610 -55.97 -22.33 -6.07
C SER A 610 -56.32 -22.29 -4.58
N VAL A 611 -55.66 -21.37 -3.86
CA VAL A 611 -55.96 -21.04 -2.46
C VAL A 611 -56.23 -19.53 -2.38
N SER A 612 -57.33 -19.13 -1.75
CA SER A 612 -57.67 -17.72 -1.61
C SER A 612 -56.59 -16.95 -0.85
N GLY A 613 -56.09 -15.85 -1.43
CA GLY A 613 -55.05 -15.00 -0.84
C GLY A 613 -53.63 -15.34 -1.30
N GLU A 614 -53.42 -16.49 -1.94
CA GLU A 614 -52.12 -16.92 -2.45
C GLU A 614 -51.94 -16.55 -3.92
N ALA A 615 -50.75 -16.03 -4.26
CA ALA A 615 -50.46 -15.54 -5.62
C ALA A 615 -50.21 -16.69 -6.61
N ASN A 616 -49.81 -17.86 -6.13
CA ASN A 616 -49.49 -19.03 -6.95
C ASN A 616 -50.46 -20.16 -6.62
N GLY A 617 -51.19 -20.64 -7.64
CA GLY A 617 -52.00 -21.86 -7.52
C GLY A 617 -51.14 -23.10 -7.26
N TRP A 618 -51.79 -24.23 -7.03
CA TRP A 618 -51.15 -25.52 -6.80
C TRP A 618 -51.19 -26.41 -8.04
N SER A 619 -50.13 -27.23 -8.23
CA SER A 619 -50.05 -28.23 -9.30
C SER A 619 -49.40 -29.49 -8.77
N LEU A 620 -50.13 -30.61 -8.80
CA LEU A 620 -49.73 -31.86 -8.16
C LEU A 620 -49.87 -33.06 -9.10
N ALA A 621 -48.80 -33.85 -9.22
CA ALA A 621 -48.81 -35.10 -9.98
C ALA A 621 -49.55 -36.21 -9.21
N SER A 622 -50.16 -37.15 -9.96
CA SER A 622 -50.86 -38.30 -9.42
C SER A 622 -49.92 -39.36 -8.83
N GLY A 623 -50.39 -40.10 -7.81
CA GLY A 623 -49.68 -41.23 -7.22
C GLY A 623 -48.61 -40.90 -6.16
N ALA A 624 -48.44 -39.64 -5.80
CA ALA A 624 -47.50 -39.24 -4.76
C ALA A 624 -48.21 -39.12 -3.40
N ASP A 625 -47.84 -39.96 -2.44
CA ASP A 625 -48.13 -39.73 -1.01
C ASP A 625 -47.36 -38.50 -0.44
N THR A 626 -46.67 -37.76 -1.32
CA THR A 626 -45.99 -36.50 -1.06
C THR A 626 -46.88 -35.34 -1.51
N GLY A 627 -47.63 -34.76 -0.58
CA GLY A 627 -48.41 -33.54 -0.83
C GLY A 627 -47.55 -32.35 -1.25
N ALA A 628 -48.17 -31.35 -1.86
CA ALA A 628 -47.56 -30.02 -1.95
C ALA A 628 -47.65 -29.43 -0.55
N GLN A 629 -46.49 -29.19 0.06
CA GLN A 629 -46.43 -28.36 1.25
C GLN A 629 -46.52 -26.91 0.82
N TYR A 630 -47.59 -26.23 1.23
CA TYR A 630 -47.63 -24.78 1.29
C TYR A 630 -47.14 -24.40 2.67
N GLN A 631 -45.89 -23.94 2.75
CA GLN A 631 -45.42 -23.23 3.93
C GLN A 631 -45.88 -21.78 3.78
N GLU A 632 -46.45 -21.25 4.87
CA GLU A 632 -46.80 -19.84 5.09
C GLU A 632 -48.13 -19.37 4.48
N THR A 633 -49.26 -19.82 5.06
CA THR A 633 -50.56 -19.14 4.91
C THR A 633 -50.88 -18.43 6.22
N ALA A 634 -51.41 -17.20 6.15
CA ALA A 634 -51.84 -16.47 7.34
C ALA A 634 -52.90 -17.28 8.12
N ALA A 635 -52.96 -17.17 9.45
CA ALA A 635 -54.04 -17.79 10.21
C ALA A 635 -55.42 -17.20 9.80
N GLY A 636 -56.45 -18.05 9.72
CA GLY A 636 -57.80 -17.63 9.33
C GLY A 636 -58.47 -18.53 8.29
N THR A 637 -59.58 -18.06 7.72
CA THR A 637 -60.35 -18.81 6.73
C THR A 637 -59.74 -18.69 5.34
N HIS A 638 -59.39 -19.81 4.74
CA HIS A 638 -58.96 -19.93 3.35
C HIS A 638 -59.91 -20.82 2.56
N THR A 639 -60.09 -20.52 1.28
CA THR A 639 -60.85 -21.36 0.34
C THR A 639 -59.87 -22.10 -0.55
N VAL A 640 -59.87 -23.44 -0.49
CA VAL A 640 -59.12 -24.31 -1.40
C VAL A 640 -60.05 -24.72 -2.55
N THR A 641 -59.62 -24.50 -3.78
CA THR A 641 -60.40 -24.77 -5.00
C THR A 641 -59.65 -25.71 -5.93
N GLU A 642 -60.40 -26.64 -6.53
CA GLU A 642 -59.97 -27.45 -7.68
C GLU A 642 -60.40 -26.71 -8.94
N ASP A 643 -59.43 -26.18 -9.69
CA ASP A 643 -59.76 -25.33 -10.84
C ASP A 643 -59.96 -26.15 -12.13
N ASP A 644 -59.23 -27.27 -12.28
CA ASP A 644 -59.38 -28.15 -13.44
C ASP A 644 -58.97 -29.61 -13.11
N PRO A 645 -59.93 -30.54 -12.98
CA PRO A 645 -59.61 -31.96 -12.83
C PRO A 645 -59.06 -32.58 -14.13
N GLY A 646 -59.26 -31.97 -15.29
CA GLY A 646 -58.96 -32.54 -16.60
C GLY A 646 -60.14 -33.30 -17.24
N PRO A 647 -60.09 -33.58 -18.56
CA PRO A 647 -61.25 -34.00 -19.34
C PRO A 647 -61.79 -35.41 -19.03
N ASP A 648 -60.94 -36.32 -18.52
CA ASP A 648 -61.31 -37.70 -18.20
C ASP A 648 -61.44 -37.93 -16.68
N TRP A 649 -61.49 -36.86 -15.90
CA TRP A 649 -61.42 -36.88 -14.44
C TRP A 649 -62.50 -35.99 -13.82
N GLN A 650 -63.05 -36.42 -12.70
CA GLN A 650 -64.02 -35.66 -11.93
C GLN A 650 -63.56 -35.49 -10.49
N LEU A 651 -63.92 -34.36 -9.89
CA LEU A 651 -63.76 -34.12 -8.45
C LEU A 651 -64.84 -34.89 -7.69
N GLU A 652 -64.44 -35.71 -6.72
CA GLU A 652 -65.34 -36.44 -5.83
C GLU A 652 -65.61 -35.64 -4.55
N GLY A 653 -64.61 -34.91 -4.06
CA GLY A 653 -64.77 -34.00 -2.92
C GLY A 653 -63.49 -33.75 -2.13
N TYR A 654 -63.66 -33.18 -0.95
CA TYR A 654 -62.60 -32.77 -0.03
C TYR A 654 -62.80 -33.38 1.35
N THR A 655 -61.71 -33.69 2.04
CA THR A 655 -61.74 -33.89 3.50
C THR A 655 -60.71 -33.00 4.17
N VAL A 656 -61.04 -32.46 5.33
CA VAL A 656 -60.19 -31.59 6.14
C VAL A 656 -59.81 -32.33 7.41
N VAL A 657 -58.51 -32.53 7.63
CA VAL A 657 -57.99 -33.26 8.79
C VAL A 657 -56.88 -32.46 9.48
N SER A 658 -56.58 -32.76 10.74
CA SER A 658 -55.45 -32.15 11.45
C SER A 658 -54.12 -32.75 10.97
N SER A 659 -53.01 -32.02 11.19
CA SER A 659 -51.65 -32.37 10.74
C SER A 659 -51.15 -33.78 11.10
N THR A 660 -51.71 -34.41 12.13
CA THR A 660 -51.30 -35.74 12.61
C THR A 660 -52.03 -36.90 11.92
N THR A 661 -53.06 -36.61 11.11
CA THR A 661 -53.90 -37.64 10.47
C THR A 661 -53.61 -37.72 8.97
N ALA A 662 -53.24 -38.90 8.49
CA ALA A 662 -53.04 -39.13 7.05
C ALA A 662 -54.37 -39.07 6.30
N CYS A 663 -54.35 -38.60 5.04
CA CYS A 663 -55.51 -38.67 4.16
C CYS A 663 -55.93 -40.14 3.97
N LEU A 664 -57.21 -40.44 4.15
CA LEU A 664 -57.71 -41.78 3.91
C LEU A 664 -57.75 -42.03 2.39
N PRO A 665 -57.24 -43.17 1.88
CA PRO A 665 -57.24 -43.42 0.44
C PRO A 665 -58.63 -43.51 -0.20
N ASN A 666 -59.62 -43.99 0.57
CA ASN A 666 -61.01 -44.17 0.13
C ASN A 666 -61.95 -43.65 1.23
N PRO A 667 -62.18 -42.33 1.31
CA PRO A 667 -63.09 -41.77 2.31
C PRO A 667 -64.54 -42.16 1.99
N THR A 668 -65.34 -42.42 3.02
CA THR A 668 -66.78 -42.71 2.88
C THR A 668 -67.65 -41.45 2.97
N THR A 669 -67.07 -40.32 3.36
CA THR A 669 -67.72 -39.02 3.56
C THR A 669 -66.77 -37.90 3.19
N PHE A 670 -67.29 -36.83 2.61
CA PHE A 670 -66.55 -35.61 2.26
C PHE A 670 -67.08 -34.41 3.06
N ASP A 671 -66.19 -33.50 3.43
CA ASP A 671 -66.56 -32.21 4.05
C ASP A 671 -67.13 -31.23 3.02
N SER A 672 -66.71 -31.36 1.75
CA SER A 672 -67.32 -30.66 0.62
C SER A 672 -67.26 -31.53 -0.64
N THR A 673 -68.31 -31.47 -1.47
CA THR A 673 -68.35 -32.05 -2.82
C THR A 673 -68.51 -30.98 -3.90
N GLY A 674 -68.45 -29.70 -3.51
CA GLY A 674 -68.45 -28.57 -4.44
C GLY A 674 -67.09 -28.36 -5.09
N PRO A 675 -66.90 -27.34 -5.93
CA PRO A 675 -65.60 -27.06 -6.55
C PRO A 675 -64.55 -26.57 -5.54
N SER A 676 -64.95 -26.19 -4.33
CA SER A 676 -64.06 -25.69 -3.28
C SER A 676 -64.47 -26.14 -1.88
N VAL A 677 -63.55 -25.96 -0.93
CA VAL A 677 -63.77 -26.15 0.51
C VAL A 677 -63.16 -24.98 1.29
N ASP A 678 -63.91 -24.45 2.26
CA ASP A 678 -63.39 -23.47 3.20
C ASP A 678 -62.74 -24.19 4.38
N VAL A 679 -61.54 -23.77 4.75
CA VAL A 679 -60.76 -24.31 5.85
C VAL A 679 -60.30 -23.19 6.77
N ASN A 680 -60.42 -23.39 8.07
CA ASN A 680 -59.90 -22.46 9.07
C ASN A 680 -58.52 -22.93 9.52
N VAL A 681 -57.48 -22.19 9.13
CA VAL A 681 -56.10 -22.42 9.53
C VAL A 681 -55.90 -21.87 10.95
N PRO A 682 -55.58 -22.71 11.95
CA PRO A 682 -55.43 -22.26 13.33
C PRO A 682 -54.15 -21.44 13.51
N THR A 683 -54.11 -20.60 14.54
CA THR A 683 -52.94 -19.75 14.85
C THR A 683 -51.70 -20.54 15.29
N ASP A 684 -51.84 -21.77 15.79
CA ASP A 684 -50.72 -22.59 16.31
C ASP A 684 -50.68 -24.06 15.82
N GLY A 685 -51.19 -24.34 14.62
CA GLY A 685 -51.20 -25.72 14.12
C GLY A 685 -51.28 -25.84 12.61
N SER A 686 -51.19 -27.08 12.12
CA SER A 686 -51.40 -27.38 10.70
C SER A 686 -52.73 -28.06 10.43
N VAL A 687 -53.31 -27.74 9.29
CA VAL A 687 -54.51 -28.38 8.74
C VAL A 687 -54.18 -28.97 7.37
N VAL A 688 -54.69 -30.15 7.09
CA VAL A 688 -54.48 -30.86 5.83
C VAL A 688 -55.81 -30.92 5.08
N VAL A 689 -55.83 -30.43 3.85
CA VAL A 689 -56.95 -30.58 2.92
C VAL A 689 -56.61 -31.67 1.93
N CYS A 690 -57.34 -32.78 1.99
CA CYS A 690 -57.24 -33.89 1.06
C CYS A 690 -58.25 -33.69 -0.06
N VAL A 691 -57.79 -33.54 -1.30
CA VAL A 691 -58.61 -33.36 -2.50
C VAL A 691 -58.70 -34.70 -3.24
N TYR A 692 -59.92 -35.15 -3.54
CA TYR A 692 -60.18 -36.47 -4.11
C TYR A 692 -60.76 -36.39 -5.52
N ASN A 693 -60.12 -37.06 -6.46
CA ASN A 693 -60.59 -37.17 -7.84
C ASN A 693 -60.76 -38.63 -8.25
N SER A 694 -61.67 -38.89 -9.18
CA SER A 694 -61.82 -40.20 -9.80
C SER A 694 -61.83 -40.08 -11.32
N LYS A 695 -61.46 -41.17 -11.98
CA LYS A 695 -61.49 -41.27 -13.43
C LYS A 695 -62.94 -41.44 -13.87
N VAL A 696 -63.40 -40.57 -14.76
CA VAL A 696 -64.75 -40.69 -15.33
C VAL A 696 -64.78 -41.96 -16.18
N ALA A 697 -65.65 -42.90 -15.83
CA ALA A 697 -65.80 -44.11 -16.62
C ALA A 697 -66.23 -43.74 -18.05
N PRO A 698 -65.58 -44.27 -19.10
CA PRO A 698 -66.00 -44.01 -20.47
C PRO A 698 -67.46 -44.46 -20.64
N PRO A 699 -68.31 -43.71 -21.37
CA PRO A 699 -69.70 -44.08 -21.54
C PRO A 699 -69.80 -45.43 -22.26
N THR A 700 -70.42 -46.42 -21.61
CA THR A 700 -70.73 -47.71 -22.24
C THR A 700 -72.09 -47.65 -22.92
N GLY A 701 -72.17 -48.05 -24.19
CA GLY A 701 -73.42 -48.15 -24.96
C GLY A 701 -73.46 -49.41 -25.82
N THR A 702 -74.64 -49.80 -26.29
CA THR A 702 -74.82 -50.93 -27.22
C THR A 702 -75.15 -50.40 -28.61
N ILE A 703 -74.41 -50.82 -29.63
CA ILE A 703 -74.73 -50.54 -31.05
C ILE A 703 -75.31 -51.83 -31.64
N SER A 704 -76.51 -51.73 -32.20
CA SER A 704 -77.15 -52.83 -32.94
C SER A 704 -77.63 -52.34 -34.30
N GLY A 705 -77.37 -53.11 -35.35
CA GLY A 705 -77.87 -52.87 -36.70
C GLY A 705 -78.48 -54.13 -37.29
N SER A 706 -79.51 -53.97 -38.11
CA SER A 706 -80.15 -55.05 -38.86
C SER A 706 -80.11 -54.71 -40.35
N LYS A 707 -79.79 -55.69 -41.19
CA LYS A 707 -79.85 -55.55 -42.66
C LYS A 707 -80.99 -56.39 -43.22
N TYR A 708 -81.83 -55.75 -44.02
CA TYR A 708 -82.90 -56.39 -44.76
C TYR A 708 -82.57 -56.39 -46.27
N GLN A 709 -83.15 -57.32 -47.02
CA GLN A 709 -83.05 -57.35 -48.48
C GLN A 709 -84.07 -56.38 -49.07
N ASP A 710 -83.59 -55.40 -49.85
CA ASP A 710 -84.42 -54.58 -50.74
C ASP A 710 -84.41 -55.21 -52.14
N LEU A 711 -85.41 -56.06 -52.42
CA LEU A 711 -85.43 -56.86 -53.65
C LEU A 711 -85.86 -56.09 -54.90
N ASP A 712 -86.64 -55.02 -54.74
CA ASP A 712 -87.17 -54.24 -55.86
C ASP A 712 -86.53 -52.83 -55.98
N GLY A 713 -85.66 -52.45 -55.03
CA GLY A 713 -84.88 -51.23 -55.04
C GLY A 713 -85.68 -49.99 -54.60
N ASN A 714 -86.80 -50.17 -53.93
CA ASN A 714 -87.71 -49.08 -53.56
C ASN A 714 -87.33 -48.37 -52.24
N GLY A 715 -86.34 -48.87 -51.50
CA GLY A 715 -85.89 -48.35 -50.20
C GLY A 715 -86.76 -48.78 -49.00
N GLY A 716 -87.72 -49.67 -49.22
CA GLY A 716 -88.60 -50.31 -48.24
C GLY A 716 -88.03 -51.63 -47.71
N ASN A 717 -88.80 -52.29 -46.85
CA ASN A 717 -88.43 -53.60 -46.30
C ASN A 717 -89.38 -54.68 -46.82
N GLU A 718 -88.87 -55.60 -47.63
CA GLU A 718 -89.62 -56.68 -48.26
C GLU A 718 -89.53 -58.00 -47.47
N THR A 719 -88.69 -58.07 -46.42
CA THR A 719 -88.48 -59.30 -45.63
C THR A 719 -88.60 -59.06 -44.12
N THR A 720 -89.34 -59.91 -43.42
CA THR A 720 -89.60 -59.72 -41.98
C THR A 720 -88.47 -60.21 -41.07
N ASN A 721 -87.51 -60.98 -41.58
CA ASN A 721 -86.35 -61.46 -40.83
C ASN A 721 -85.05 -60.89 -41.42
N PRO A 722 -84.15 -60.31 -40.62
CA PRO A 722 -82.88 -59.77 -41.10
C PRO A 722 -81.97 -60.87 -41.66
N LEU A 723 -81.14 -60.51 -42.64
CA LEU A 723 -80.21 -61.44 -43.28
C LEU A 723 -79.15 -61.92 -42.27
N SER A 724 -78.98 -63.24 -42.13
CA SER A 724 -77.94 -63.82 -41.29
C SER A 724 -76.56 -63.85 -41.99
N GLY A 725 -75.48 -63.81 -41.21
CA GLY A 725 -74.12 -64.06 -41.70
C GLY A 725 -73.30 -62.82 -42.08
N TRP A 726 -73.71 -61.62 -41.66
CA TRP A 726 -72.98 -60.37 -41.86
C TRP A 726 -72.27 -59.98 -40.57
N THR A 727 -71.09 -59.37 -40.70
CA THR A 727 -70.31 -58.87 -39.56
C THR A 727 -70.30 -57.35 -39.64
N PHE A 728 -70.59 -56.68 -38.52
CA PHE A 728 -70.37 -55.24 -38.38
C PHE A 728 -68.99 -55.04 -37.77
N ASN A 729 -68.14 -54.24 -38.43
CA ASN A 729 -66.87 -53.82 -37.86
C ASN A 729 -67.05 -52.40 -37.32
N LEU A 730 -66.77 -52.22 -36.04
CA LEU A 730 -66.64 -50.89 -35.45
C LEU A 730 -65.24 -50.38 -35.78
N ILE A 731 -65.16 -49.15 -36.28
CA ILE A 731 -63.90 -48.55 -36.67
C ILE A 731 -63.74 -47.25 -35.89
N ASP A 732 -62.60 -47.05 -35.24
CA ASP A 732 -62.29 -45.80 -34.54
C ASP A 732 -61.96 -44.65 -35.52
N ALA A 733 -61.75 -43.44 -35.00
CA ALA A 733 -61.38 -42.27 -35.80
C ALA A 733 -60.04 -42.43 -36.54
N GLY A 734 -59.19 -43.38 -36.11
CA GLY A 734 -57.92 -43.75 -36.73
C GLY A 734 -58.01 -44.87 -37.77
N GLN A 735 -59.22 -45.31 -38.15
CA GLN A 735 -59.47 -46.39 -39.11
C GLN A 735 -59.10 -47.81 -38.60
N ASN A 736 -58.94 -48.02 -37.29
CA ASN A 736 -58.68 -49.34 -36.72
C ASN A 736 -59.97 -50.08 -36.38
N THR A 737 -60.01 -51.39 -36.61
CA THR A 737 -61.16 -52.21 -36.17
C THR A 737 -61.10 -52.40 -34.65
N VAL A 738 -62.17 -52.01 -33.96
CA VAL A 738 -62.33 -52.05 -32.49
C VAL A 738 -62.90 -53.38 -32.03
#